data_AF-A0A7D9HX27-F1
#
_entry.id   AF-A0A7D9HX27-F1
#
_cell.length_a   1.000
_cell.length_b   1.000
_cell.length_c   1.000
_cell.angle_alpha   90.00
_cell.angle_beta   90.00
_cell.angle_gamma   90.00
#
_symmetry.space_group_name_H-M   'P 1'
#
loop_
_entity.id
_entity.type
_entity.pdbx_description
1 polymer ?
#
loop_
_entity_poly.entity_id
_entity_poly.type
_entity_poly.pdbx_seq_one_letter_code
_entity_poly.pdbx_strand_id
1 'polypeptide(L)'
;DSHFQFWQNGFCSFWSSEVNFTVTISENILDIFVPLNRHGHALLSNLVYHIDSLLQEWYPHLCGVDPLYNRPIIQKTTLCTCREHEFLLEDCTTPNMRCAGGGLVPLEQLVPDLLIAHVDERHIIDESDLIIEENPRSMLGEGAFGSVYRAKYKNRNVAVKIFRKQIELDPRIHLEQEVRLLAKLRHPSVIDLVGVCCGSRYIAVLELAPLGSLNMIFRRGKRLSRGIQHLIAMQVADGLRFLHHHTIVYRDLKPHNILIFSLAAGSLINAKISDFGSSRYATPCGFIAPEGTPGYRAPEVARGDVVYNEKADIFSLGMLLYELATEGKQPFSDLKFRSEFDEAVITGRPIDPIVVANASPWPDMQDLVDHMLVSEPDQRPTADQVYQRLSDPEFICLKQDIAVCKGQAVECMATRYFLDHGVSKMEVWVGSGTSDWTDKKINNEKSTHTSQLSRVDLSSSKPKGCKGTILQDGRIISIAVVGENFILVGTQTGRLWVYDVAKSEFVHAMSKLKDAVLCLLHVESVDRVFAGIANGQLAVYSIDEFRNPPKATKIIDISGSVCCHDLPIMCLALMKQSKKLLCGVGHNVVVFQLGSPDMLPESHWSVASEAEPHKGLVSNIIVDKHGIWTSTKGSARIQLWNTKSQKLRAVVNCDSLPISETFENSTRGMRVVSMLIHNNILWVGTGGGHILLIDTRSSSLLMTMSRHKTAVRCLMTAELLQKDGKQISVMLSGGLGFVPRWSSSRECSSRDFGYVLVWESGIQKESEHLHEYNKRRQEWHLNHNTL
;
A
#
# COMPACT_ATOMS: atom_id res chain seq x y z
N ASP A 1 1.12 36.13 19.30
CA ASP A 1 -0.20 36.76 19.16
C ASP A 1 -0.26 38.18 19.73
N SER A 2 0.35 39.15 19.05
CA SER A 2 0.33 40.57 19.43
C SER A 2 -0.85 41.37 18.86
N HIS A 3 -1.71 40.74 18.06
CA HIS A 3 -2.76 41.40 17.28
C HIS A 3 -4.17 41.27 17.87
N PHE A 4 -4.38 40.31 18.79
CA PHE A 4 -5.69 40.05 19.39
C PHE A 4 -5.81 40.67 20.78
N GLN A 5 -6.95 41.29 21.05
CA GLN A 5 -7.32 41.76 22.38
C GLN A 5 -8.68 41.18 22.75
N PHE A 6 -8.79 40.70 23.99
CA PHE A 6 -9.99 40.08 24.52
C PHE A 6 -10.47 40.86 25.74
N TRP A 7 -11.77 41.03 25.88
CA TRP A 7 -12.42 41.53 27.10
C TRP A 7 -13.66 40.70 27.40
N GLN A 8 -14.31 40.98 28.54
CA GLN A 8 -15.41 40.16 29.05
C GLN A 8 -16.57 39.98 28.05
N ASN A 9 -16.79 40.97 27.20
CA ASN A 9 -17.96 41.09 26.31
C ASN A 9 -17.55 41.23 24.85
N GLY A 10 -16.43 40.64 24.42
CA GLY A 10 -16.00 40.73 23.04
C GLY A 10 -14.51 40.54 22.81
N PHE A 11 -14.12 40.62 21.54
CA PHE A 11 -12.73 40.53 21.10
C PHE A 11 -12.53 41.36 19.84
N CYS A 12 -11.31 41.89 19.67
CA CYS A 12 -10.92 42.58 18.45
C CYS A 12 -9.58 42.07 17.97
N SER A 13 -9.33 42.28 16.68
CA SER A 13 -8.01 42.07 16.11
C SER A 13 -7.64 43.23 15.20
N PHE A 14 -6.41 43.71 15.37
CA PHE A 14 -5.88 44.85 14.64
C PHE A 14 -4.57 44.50 13.95
N TRP A 15 -4.58 44.50 12.62
CA TRP A 15 -3.38 44.33 11.79
C TRP A 15 -2.98 45.67 11.15
N SER A 16 -3.95 46.42 10.63
CA SER A 16 -3.78 47.78 10.11
C SER A 16 -5.10 48.57 10.17
N SER A 17 -5.08 49.85 9.79
CA SER A 17 -6.31 50.65 9.64
C SER A 17 -7.28 50.07 8.61
N GLU A 18 -6.76 49.34 7.61
CA GLU A 18 -7.56 48.73 6.55
C GLU A 18 -7.99 47.29 6.87
N VAL A 19 -7.23 46.60 7.73
CA VAL A 19 -7.44 45.21 8.12
C VAL A 19 -7.56 45.12 9.64
N ASN A 20 -8.79 45.22 10.12
CA ASN A 20 -9.15 45.04 11.52
C ASN A 20 -10.60 44.58 11.63
N PHE A 21 -10.98 44.04 12.79
CA PHE A 21 -12.38 43.81 13.13
C PHE A 21 -12.58 43.90 14.64
N THR A 22 -13.82 44.16 15.05
CA THR A 22 -14.26 44.14 16.46
C THR A 22 -15.55 43.35 16.56
N VAL A 23 -15.63 42.42 17.50
CA VAL A 23 -16.84 41.69 17.85
C VAL A 23 -17.23 42.07 19.28
N THR A 24 -18.44 42.58 19.48
CA THR A 24 -19.01 42.90 20.80
C THR A 24 -20.22 42.05 21.09
N ILE A 25 -20.35 41.64 22.34
CA ILE A 25 -21.42 40.77 22.83
C ILE A 25 -22.17 41.54 23.93
N SER A 26 -23.45 41.78 23.72
CA SER A 26 -24.40 42.25 24.76
C SER A 26 -25.37 41.12 25.10
N GLU A 27 -26.27 41.31 26.08
CA GLU A 27 -27.07 40.20 26.66
C GLU A 27 -27.72 39.27 25.62
N ASN A 28 -28.22 39.79 24.49
CA ASN A 28 -28.82 38.98 23.42
C ASN A 28 -28.39 39.39 21.99
N ILE A 29 -27.35 40.22 21.83
CA ILE A 29 -26.94 40.74 20.51
C ILE A 29 -25.43 40.58 20.34
N LEU A 30 -25.02 40.10 19.17
CA LEU A 30 -23.63 40.01 18.73
C LEU A 30 -23.42 40.99 17.57
N ASP A 31 -22.63 42.03 17.79
CA ASP A 31 -22.29 43.01 16.77
C ASP A 31 -20.91 42.73 16.18
N ILE A 32 -20.79 42.84 14.86
CA ILE A 32 -19.54 42.67 14.12
C ILE A 32 -19.23 43.97 13.38
N PHE A 33 -18.09 44.57 13.69
CA PHE A 33 -17.59 45.78 13.04
C PHE A 33 -16.37 45.45 12.20
N VAL A 34 -16.43 45.82 10.92
CA VAL A 34 -15.31 45.74 9.97
C VAL A 34 -15.17 47.06 9.20
N PRO A 35 -13.96 47.40 8.72
CA PRO A 35 -13.78 48.50 7.77
C PRO A 35 -14.61 48.29 6.49
N LEU A 36 -15.20 49.38 5.95
CA LEU A 36 -15.95 49.34 4.69
C LEU A 36 -14.98 49.36 3.49
N ASN A 37 -14.27 48.24 3.31
CA ASN A 37 -13.36 48.00 2.20
C ASN A 37 -13.34 46.50 1.87
N ARG A 38 -12.64 46.12 0.80
CA ARG A 38 -12.57 44.73 0.34
C ARG A 38 -12.01 43.75 1.39
N HIS A 39 -11.02 44.18 2.17
CA HIS A 39 -10.45 43.35 3.23
C HIS A 39 -11.44 43.17 4.39
N GLY A 40 -12.14 44.22 4.79
CA GLY A 40 -13.19 44.15 5.80
C GLY A 40 -14.37 43.27 5.37
N HIS A 41 -14.78 43.34 4.10
CA HIS A 41 -15.79 42.43 3.53
C HIS A 41 -15.38 40.96 3.64
N ALA A 42 -14.11 40.65 3.29
CA ALA A 42 -13.57 39.31 3.44
C ALA A 42 -13.51 38.86 4.91
N LEU A 43 -13.15 39.75 5.84
CA LEU A 43 -13.15 39.47 7.27
C LEU A 43 -14.56 39.17 7.78
N LEU A 44 -15.55 40.02 7.45
CA LEU A 44 -16.95 39.82 7.82
C LEU A 44 -17.47 38.48 7.30
N SER A 45 -17.22 38.17 6.03
CA SER A 45 -17.59 36.89 5.43
C SER A 45 -16.95 35.69 6.13
N ASN A 46 -15.70 35.78 6.62
CA ASN A 46 -15.09 34.70 7.40
C ASN A 46 -15.69 34.59 8.81
N LEU A 47 -15.92 35.71 9.50
CA LEU A 47 -16.49 35.73 10.85
C LEU A 47 -17.92 35.18 10.87
N VAL A 48 -18.80 35.65 9.97
CA VAL A 48 -20.19 35.19 9.86
C VAL A 48 -20.23 33.69 9.59
N TYR A 49 -19.36 33.18 8.72
CA TYR A 49 -19.28 31.74 8.47
C TYR A 49 -18.92 30.92 9.71
N HIS A 50 -17.95 31.37 10.51
CA HIS A 50 -17.58 30.65 11.73
C HIS A 50 -18.72 30.66 12.75
N ILE A 51 -19.45 31.77 12.85
CA ILE A 51 -20.65 31.88 13.70
C ILE A 51 -21.74 30.94 13.20
N ASP A 52 -22.06 30.97 11.90
CA ASP A 52 -23.07 30.10 11.30
C ASP A 52 -22.72 28.62 11.43
N SER A 53 -21.45 28.26 11.23
CA SER A 53 -20.98 26.90 11.41
C SER A 53 -21.08 26.45 12.87
N LEU A 54 -20.79 27.35 13.84
CA LEU A 54 -20.96 27.06 15.26
C LEU A 54 -22.43 26.82 15.60
N LEU A 55 -23.33 27.67 15.10
CA LEU A 55 -24.77 27.55 15.32
C LEU A 55 -25.31 26.24 14.74
N GLN A 56 -24.95 25.91 13.49
CA GLN A 56 -25.41 24.70 12.81
C GLN A 56 -24.94 23.42 13.52
N GLU A 57 -23.70 23.38 13.99
CA GLU A 57 -23.12 22.16 14.60
C GLU A 57 -23.47 22.01 16.09
N TRP A 58 -23.47 23.09 16.86
CA TRP A 58 -23.57 23.04 18.33
C TRP A 58 -24.89 23.57 18.89
N TYR A 59 -25.57 24.45 18.15
CA TYR A 59 -26.84 25.06 18.58
C TYR A 59 -27.93 24.96 17.51
N PRO A 60 -28.19 23.77 16.92
CA PRO A 60 -29.09 23.64 15.77
C PRO A 60 -30.53 24.09 16.07
N HIS A 61 -30.94 24.04 17.35
CA HIS A 61 -32.24 24.53 17.81
C HIS A 61 -32.42 26.04 17.63
N LEU A 62 -31.33 26.81 17.57
CA LEU A 62 -31.36 28.26 17.30
C LEU A 62 -31.42 28.60 15.81
N CYS A 63 -31.14 27.64 14.92
CA CYS A 63 -31.25 27.82 13.47
C CYS A 63 -32.70 27.68 12.96
N GLY A 64 -33.64 27.35 13.84
CA GLY A 64 -35.06 27.17 13.51
C GLY A 64 -35.87 28.46 13.50
N VAL A 65 -37.16 28.29 13.27
CA VAL A 65 -38.17 29.34 13.35
C VAL A 65 -38.91 29.22 14.69
N ASP A 66 -39.14 30.34 15.35
CA ASP A 66 -39.97 30.40 16.54
C ASP A 66 -41.41 29.94 16.17
N PRO A 67 -41.93 28.87 16.79
CA PRO A 67 -43.22 28.30 16.43
C PRO A 67 -44.41 29.19 16.80
N LEU A 68 -44.25 30.17 17.70
CA LEU A 68 -45.29 31.11 18.11
C LEU A 68 -45.37 32.31 17.16
N TYR A 69 -44.22 32.82 16.74
CA TYR A 69 -44.14 34.06 15.95
C TYR A 69 -43.85 33.83 14.47
N ASN A 70 -43.54 32.60 14.06
CA ASN A 70 -43.14 32.23 12.71
C ASN A 70 -42.01 33.11 12.15
N ARG A 71 -41.02 33.43 13.00
CA ARG A 71 -39.82 34.22 12.67
C ARG A 71 -38.56 33.45 13.05
N PRO A 72 -37.43 33.64 12.35
CA PRO A 72 -36.15 33.04 12.74
C PRO A 72 -35.83 33.33 14.21
N ILE A 73 -35.37 32.32 14.96
CA ILE A 73 -34.96 32.49 16.36
C ILE A 73 -33.76 33.44 16.44
N ILE A 74 -32.82 33.29 15.52
CA ILE A 74 -31.72 34.23 15.32
C ILE A 74 -32.09 35.17 14.17
N GLN A 75 -32.31 36.44 14.50
CA GLN A 75 -32.52 37.50 13.51
C GLN A 75 -31.16 38.10 13.13
N LYS A 76 -30.85 38.06 11.83
CA LYS A 76 -29.65 38.69 11.28
C LYS A 76 -30.05 40.03 10.70
N THR A 77 -29.41 41.10 11.17
CA THR A 77 -29.64 42.46 10.70
C THR A 77 -28.33 43.11 10.24
N THR A 78 -28.45 44.14 9.40
CA THR A 78 -27.33 44.96 8.96
C THR A 78 -27.68 46.43 9.06
N LEU A 79 -26.73 47.24 9.52
CA LEU A 79 -26.92 48.68 9.70
C LEU A 79 -26.59 49.42 8.41
N CYS A 80 -27.50 50.29 7.98
CA CYS A 80 -27.30 51.17 6.84
C CYS A 80 -26.10 52.11 7.06
N THR A 81 -25.47 52.56 5.97
CA THR A 81 -24.39 53.56 6.01
C THR A 81 -24.82 54.89 6.65
N CYS A 82 -26.11 55.21 6.70
CA CYS A 82 -26.64 56.35 7.44
C CYS A 82 -26.67 56.16 8.96
N ARG A 83 -26.36 54.95 9.46
CA ARG A 83 -26.32 54.55 10.88
C ARG A 83 -27.63 54.63 11.67
N GLU A 84 -28.73 55.03 11.03
CA GLU A 84 -30.05 55.21 11.66
C GLU A 84 -31.10 54.19 11.18
N HIS A 85 -30.77 53.39 10.17
CA HIS A 85 -31.70 52.44 9.56
C HIS A 85 -31.11 51.04 9.59
N GLU A 86 -31.87 50.08 10.08
CA GLU A 86 -31.51 48.68 10.17
C GLU A 86 -32.31 47.86 9.15
N PHE A 87 -31.65 46.98 8.41
CA PHE A 87 -32.28 46.06 7.48
C PHE A 87 -32.21 44.65 8.02
N LEU A 88 -33.32 43.90 7.92
CA LEU A 88 -33.30 42.45 8.08
C LEU A 88 -32.60 41.82 6.88
N LEU A 89 -31.74 40.84 7.13
CA LEU A 89 -30.97 40.17 6.08
C LEU A 89 -31.88 39.47 5.05
N GLU A 90 -33.04 38.98 5.49
CA GLU A 90 -34.05 38.36 4.62
C GLU A 90 -34.72 39.36 3.65
N ASP A 91 -34.75 40.65 4.00
CA ASP A 91 -35.31 41.71 3.16
C ASP A 91 -34.28 42.22 2.12
N CYS A 92 -32.99 41.93 2.32
CA CYS A 92 -31.87 42.31 1.46
C CYS A 92 -31.82 41.47 0.17
N THR A 93 -32.82 41.62 -0.68
CA THR A 93 -33.04 40.79 -1.90
C THR A 93 -32.79 41.52 -3.22
N THR A 94 -32.67 42.85 -3.19
CA THR A 94 -32.49 43.67 -4.40
C THR A 94 -31.09 44.28 -4.46
N PRO A 95 -30.54 44.56 -5.67
CA PRO A 95 -29.19 45.11 -5.81
C PRO A 95 -28.97 46.46 -5.10
N ASN A 96 -30.03 47.24 -4.91
CA ASN A 96 -29.99 48.54 -4.24
C ASN A 96 -31.15 48.66 -3.26
N MET A 97 -30.84 48.74 -1.97
CA MET A 97 -31.83 48.90 -0.90
C MET A 97 -32.16 50.38 -0.71
N ARG A 98 -33.45 50.71 -0.55
CA ARG A 98 -33.87 52.09 -0.28
C ARG A 98 -33.74 52.39 1.21
N CYS A 99 -32.93 53.39 1.54
CA CYS A 99 -32.82 53.91 2.90
C CYS A 99 -33.99 54.84 3.23
N ALA A 100 -34.42 54.86 4.50
CA ALA A 100 -35.44 55.79 5.01
C ALA A 100 -35.07 57.28 4.77
N GLY A 101 -33.78 57.60 4.71
CA GLY A 101 -33.25 58.92 4.34
C GLY A 101 -33.31 59.26 2.85
N GLY A 102 -33.93 58.42 2.01
CA GLY A 102 -34.19 58.68 0.59
C GLY A 102 -33.09 58.25 -0.40
N GLY A 103 -31.93 57.82 0.09
CA GLY A 103 -30.81 57.30 -0.72
C GLY A 103 -30.93 55.82 -1.07
N LEU A 104 -30.33 55.41 -2.20
CA LEU A 104 -30.12 54.01 -2.54
C LEU A 104 -28.77 53.55 -1.99
N VAL A 105 -28.76 52.41 -1.29
CA VAL A 105 -27.55 51.79 -0.76
C VAL A 105 -27.29 50.49 -1.51
N PRO A 106 -26.11 50.33 -2.13
CA PRO A 106 -25.73 49.08 -2.79
C PRO A 106 -25.75 47.90 -1.81
N LEU A 107 -26.29 46.77 -2.25
CA LEU A 107 -26.37 45.55 -1.44
C LEU A 107 -24.99 45.08 -0.95
N GLU A 108 -23.95 45.30 -1.75
CA GLU A 108 -22.55 45.00 -1.42
C GLU A 108 -22.00 45.73 -0.21
N GLN A 109 -22.57 46.88 0.14
CA GLN A 109 -22.17 47.64 1.34
C GLN A 109 -22.90 47.14 2.59
N LEU A 110 -24.02 46.45 2.43
CA LEU A 110 -24.88 45.98 3.51
C LEU A 110 -24.60 44.52 3.88
N VAL A 111 -24.43 43.64 2.87
CA VAL A 111 -24.36 42.18 3.04
C VAL A 111 -23.29 41.56 2.13
N PRO A 112 -22.02 41.96 2.27
CA PRO A 112 -20.94 41.51 1.38
C PRO A 112 -20.66 40.00 1.47
N ASP A 113 -21.02 39.37 2.58
CA ASP A 113 -20.94 37.93 2.81
C ASP A 113 -21.86 37.14 1.87
N LEU A 114 -23.07 37.64 1.60
CA LEU A 114 -24.02 37.02 0.66
C LEU A 114 -23.64 37.16 -0.82
N LEU A 115 -22.62 37.97 -1.14
CA LEU A 115 -22.15 38.23 -2.51
C LEU A 115 -20.86 37.49 -2.87
N ILE A 116 -20.42 36.54 -2.03
CA ILE A 116 -19.16 35.78 -2.24
C ILE A 116 -17.95 36.73 -2.37
N ALA A 117 -17.95 37.85 -1.64
CA ALA A 117 -16.89 38.87 -1.72
C ALA A 117 -15.50 38.38 -1.32
N HIS A 118 -15.40 37.19 -0.70
CA HIS A 118 -14.14 36.53 -0.37
C HIS A 118 -13.46 35.85 -1.56
N VAL A 119 -14.15 35.68 -2.69
CA VAL A 119 -13.58 35.11 -3.92
C VAL A 119 -12.80 36.19 -4.68
N ASP A 120 -11.58 35.84 -5.10
CA ASP A 120 -10.75 36.69 -5.94
C ASP A 120 -11.47 37.03 -7.26
N GLU A 121 -11.40 38.30 -7.68
CA GLU A 121 -12.00 38.82 -8.91
C GLU A 121 -11.64 37.98 -10.14
N ARG A 122 -10.44 37.38 -10.16
CA ARG A 122 -10.00 36.51 -11.26
C ARG A 122 -10.88 35.27 -11.46
N HIS A 123 -11.61 34.85 -10.43
CA HIS A 123 -12.53 33.72 -10.47
C HIS A 123 -13.97 34.16 -10.73
N ILE A 124 -14.30 35.46 -10.71
CA ILE A 124 -15.63 35.93 -11.06
C ILE A 124 -15.76 35.93 -12.59
N ILE A 125 -16.76 35.21 -13.10
CA ILE A 125 -16.99 35.01 -14.53
C ILE A 125 -18.38 35.53 -14.89
N ASP A 126 -18.50 36.20 -16.04
CA ASP A 126 -19.80 36.53 -16.62
C ASP A 126 -20.43 35.26 -17.23
N GLU A 127 -21.70 35.03 -16.91
CA GLU A 127 -22.45 33.91 -17.45
C GLU A 127 -22.50 33.90 -18.99
N SER A 128 -22.44 35.08 -19.64
CA SER A 128 -22.41 35.17 -21.10
C SER A 128 -21.17 34.55 -21.74
N ASP A 129 -20.08 34.38 -20.97
CA ASP A 129 -18.86 33.71 -21.44
C ASP A 129 -18.97 32.18 -21.39
N LEU A 130 -20.05 31.64 -20.83
CA LEU A 130 -20.30 30.20 -20.71
C LEU A 130 -21.25 29.71 -21.79
N ILE A 131 -20.83 28.68 -22.51
CA ILE A 131 -21.70 27.92 -23.42
C ILE A 131 -22.14 26.65 -22.71
N ILE A 132 -23.37 26.67 -22.18
CA ILE A 132 -23.97 25.56 -21.43
C ILE A 132 -25.08 24.95 -22.27
N GLU A 133 -24.96 23.65 -22.57
CA GLU A 133 -26.03 22.91 -23.22
C GLU A 133 -26.78 22.07 -22.17
N GLU A 134 -27.94 22.52 -21.71
CA GLU A 134 -28.74 21.81 -20.70
C GLU A 134 -29.59 20.69 -21.33
N ASN A 135 -28.92 19.65 -21.81
CA ASN A 135 -29.57 18.47 -22.36
C ASN A 135 -29.03 17.18 -21.70
N PRO A 136 -29.73 16.04 -21.82
CA PRO A 136 -29.29 14.79 -21.20
C PRO A 136 -27.91 14.29 -21.67
N ARG A 137 -27.42 14.70 -22.85
CA ARG A 137 -26.09 14.31 -23.36
C ARG A 137 -24.95 15.09 -22.71
N SER A 138 -25.23 16.32 -22.30
CA SER A 138 -24.28 17.22 -21.64
C SER A 138 -24.36 17.14 -20.12
N MET A 139 -25.41 16.54 -19.55
CA MET A 139 -25.51 16.29 -18.12
C MET A 139 -24.45 15.27 -17.67
N LEU A 140 -23.60 15.69 -16.73
CA LEU A 140 -22.56 14.87 -16.14
C LEU A 140 -23.01 14.20 -14.83
N GLY A 141 -23.96 14.83 -14.13
CA GLY A 141 -24.53 14.30 -12.91
C GLY A 141 -25.63 15.19 -12.34
N GLU A 142 -26.39 14.64 -11.40
CA GLU A 142 -27.41 15.33 -10.63
C GLU A 142 -27.23 14.97 -9.16
N GLY A 143 -27.31 15.96 -8.28
CA GLY A 143 -27.14 15.80 -6.84
C GLY A 143 -28.21 16.58 -6.08
N ALA A 144 -28.17 16.52 -4.75
CA ALA A 144 -29.16 17.18 -3.90
C ALA A 144 -29.28 18.68 -4.20
N PHE A 145 -28.15 19.36 -4.38
CA PHE A 145 -28.07 20.82 -4.47
C PHE A 145 -28.15 21.38 -5.90
N GLY A 146 -28.23 20.51 -6.92
CA GLY A 146 -28.24 20.96 -8.30
C GLY A 146 -27.78 19.93 -9.32
N SER A 147 -27.52 20.41 -10.54
CA SER A 147 -27.13 19.59 -11.68
C SER A 147 -25.79 20.04 -12.25
N VAL A 148 -25.00 19.09 -12.73
CA VAL A 148 -23.67 19.34 -13.32
C VAL A 148 -23.73 19.07 -14.82
N TYR A 149 -23.30 20.03 -15.61
CA TYR A 149 -23.26 19.96 -17.06
C TYR A 149 -21.85 20.14 -17.60
N ARG A 150 -21.55 19.49 -18.72
CA ARG A 150 -20.41 19.81 -19.56
C ARG A 150 -20.70 21.12 -20.27
N ALA A 151 -19.77 22.05 -20.18
CA ALA A 151 -19.87 23.36 -20.82
C ALA A 151 -18.53 23.77 -21.46
N LYS A 152 -18.53 24.92 -22.14
CA LYS A 152 -17.30 25.56 -22.62
C LYS A 152 -17.14 26.95 -22.00
N TYR A 153 -15.92 27.24 -21.57
CA TYR A 153 -15.48 28.56 -21.12
C TYR A 153 -14.16 28.91 -21.81
N LYS A 154 -14.07 30.05 -22.50
CA LYS A 154 -12.87 30.46 -23.26
C LYS A 154 -12.30 29.34 -24.15
N ASN A 155 -13.17 28.65 -24.89
CA ASN A 155 -12.87 27.48 -25.73
C ASN A 155 -12.30 26.24 -25.01
N ARG A 156 -12.31 26.20 -23.68
CA ARG A 156 -11.92 25.03 -22.88
C ARG A 156 -13.15 24.30 -22.38
N ASN A 157 -13.11 22.97 -22.35
CA ASN A 157 -14.17 22.18 -21.73
C ASN A 157 -14.09 22.35 -20.21
N VAL A 158 -15.24 22.62 -19.58
CA VAL A 158 -15.40 22.80 -18.14
C VAL A 158 -16.61 22.01 -17.65
N ALA A 159 -16.66 21.77 -16.34
CA ALA A 159 -17.86 21.28 -15.66
C ALA A 159 -18.55 22.45 -14.96
N VAL A 160 -19.86 22.60 -15.16
CA VAL A 160 -20.66 23.68 -14.60
C VAL A 160 -21.69 23.07 -13.66
N LYS A 161 -21.57 23.36 -12.35
CA LYS A 161 -22.55 22.97 -11.32
C LYS A 161 -23.52 24.14 -11.14
N ILE A 162 -24.78 23.92 -11.50
CA ILE A 162 -25.85 24.92 -11.39
C ILE A 162 -26.64 24.63 -10.11
N PHE A 163 -26.60 25.57 -9.17
CA PHE A 163 -27.32 25.45 -7.91
C PHE A 163 -28.76 25.90 -8.10
N ARG A 164 -29.70 25.07 -7.68
CA ARG A 164 -31.14 25.34 -7.80
C ARG A 164 -31.73 25.69 -6.44
N LYS A 165 -32.75 26.54 -6.44
CA LYS A 165 -33.52 26.85 -5.24
C LYS A 165 -34.18 25.57 -4.73
N GLN A 166 -33.87 25.17 -3.50
CA GLN A 166 -34.67 24.22 -2.74
C GLN A 166 -35.73 25.00 -1.95
N ILE A 167 -36.83 24.34 -1.60
CA ILE A 167 -38.09 24.96 -1.13
C ILE A 167 -37.86 26.10 -0.10
N GLU A 168 -36.95 25.91 0.86
CA GLU A 168 -36.69 26.85 1.97
C GLU A 168 -35.27 27.43 2.00
N LEU A 169 -34.36 27.01 1.12
CA LEU A 169 -32.93 27.38 1.16
C LEU A 169 -32.49 28.12 -0.10
N ASP A 170 -31.83 29.25 0.12
CA ASP A 170 -31.25 30.06 -0.95
C ASP A 170 -30.10 29.31 -1.64
N PRO A 171 -30.12 29.17 -2.98
CA PRO A 171 -29.04 28.53 -3.73
C PRO A 171 -27.65 29.15 -3.50
N ARG A 172 -27.59 30.43 -3.08
CA ARG A 172 -26.35 31.12 -2.68
C ARG A 172 -25.60 30.38 -1.58
N ILE A 173 -26.31 29.86 -0.58
CA ILE A 173 -25.71 29.19 0.58
C ILE A 173 -24.93 27.96 0.13
N HIS A 174 -25.50 27.16 -0.76
CA HIS A 174 -24.85 25.96 -1.28
C HIS A 174 -23.67 26.27 -2.21
N LEU A 175 -23.79 27.31 -3.05
CA LEU A 175 -22.67 27.79 -3.85
C LEU A 175 -21.52 28.26 -2.95
N GLU A 176 -21.83 29.04 -1.93
CA GLU A 176 -20.86 29.58 -0.98
C GLU A 176 -20.15 28.45 -0.22
N GLN A 177 -20.89 27.45 0.27
CA GLN A 177 -20.33 26.27 0.94
C GLN A 177 -19.34 25.51 0.06
N GLU A 178 -19.67 25.33 -1.23
CA GLU A 178 -18.80 24.64 -2.20
C GLU A 178 -17.53 25.46 -2.50
N VAL A 179 -17.70 26.76 -2.78
CA VAL A 179 -16.65 27.62 -3.34
C VAL A 179 -15.70 28.16 -2.27
N ARG A 180 -16.18 28.41 -1.05
CA ARG A 180 -15.41 29.09 0.01
C ARG A 180 -14.08 28.42 0.32
N LEU A 181 -14.10 27.09 0.42
CA LEU A 181 -12.89 26.30 0.60
C LEU A 181 -12.14 26.19 -0.72
N LEU A 182 -12.85 25.75 -1.77
CA LEU A 182 -12.23 25.43 -3.05
C LEU A 182 -11.46 26.59 -3.69
N ALA A 183 -11.93 27.82 -3.53
CA ALA A 183 -11.28 29.02 -4.06
C ALA A 183 -9.87 29.28 -3.49
N LYS A 184 -9.56 28.70 -2.32
CA LYS A 184 -8.27 28.83 -1.64
C LYS A 184 -7.39 27.57 -1.78
N LEU A 185 -7.92 26.50 -2.37
CA LEU A 185 -7.23 25.21 -2.45
C LEU A 185 -6.63 25.04 -3.84
N ARG A 186 -5.33 24.76 -3.89
CA ARG A 186 -4.63 24.44 -5.13
C ARG A 186 -3.69 23.27 -4.93
N HIS A 187 -4.09 22.10 -5.42
CA HIS A 187 -3.35 20.86 -5.19
C HIS A 187 -3.60 19.87 -6.34
N PRO A 188 -2.59 19.08 -6.78
CA PRO A 188 -2.75 18.16 -7.92
C PRO A 188 -3.82 17.07 -7.72
N SER A 189 -4.23 16.82 -6.46
CA SER A 189 -5.29 15.88 -6.10
C SER A 189 -6.61 16.55 -5.68
N VAL A 190 -6.77 17.86 -5.84
CA VAL A 190 -8.01 18.58 -5.54
C VAL A 190 -8.51 19.24 -6.81
N ILE A 191 -9.83 19.17 -7.06
CA ILE A 191 -10.45 19.77 -8.24
C ILE A 191 -10.21 21.29 -8.26
N ASP A 192 -9.83 21.83 -9.42
CA ASP A 192 -9.60 23.26 -9.55
C ASP A 192 -10.92 24.02 -9.80
N LEU A 193 -11.15 25.09 -9.02
CA LEU A 193 -12.17 26.10 -9.31
C LEU A 193 -11.68 26.99 -10.46
N VAL A 194 -12.37 26.94 -11.59
CA VAL A 194 -12.10 27.81 -12.74
C VAL A 194 -12.75 29.17 -12.54
N GLY A 195 -13.95 29.19 -11.96
CA GLY A 195 -14.61 30.42 -11.54
C GLY A 195 -16.05 30.23 -11.06
N VAL A 196 -16.72 31.36 -10.85
CA VAL A 196 -18.01 31.46 -10.17
C VAL A 196 -18.84 32.51 -10.90
N CYS A 197 -20.13 32.21 -11.11
CA CYS A 197 -21.10 33.18 -11.61
C CYS A 197 -22.19 33.40 -10.55
N CYS A 198 -22.44 34.67 -10.23
CA CYS A 198 -23.45 35.12 -9.28
C CYS A 198 -24.45 36.09 -9.95
N GLY A 199 -24.76 35.84 -11.23
CA GLY A 199 -25.63 36.68 -12.05
C GLY A 199 -27.08 36.20 -11.99
N SER A 200 -27.60 35.76 -13.14
CA SER A 200 -28.96 35.21 -13.22
C SER A 200 -29.09 33.84 -12.54
N ARG A 201 -27.97 33.10 -12.50
CA ARG A 201 -27.85 31.79 -11.86
C ARG A 201 -26.62 31.73 -10.98
N TYR A 202 -26.68 30.91 -9.95
CA TYR A 202 -25.57 30.59 -9.06
C TYR A 202 -24.84 29.37 -9.60
N ILE A 203 -23.62 29.59 -10.08
CA ILE A 203 -22.84 28.59 -10.82
C ILE A 203 -21.44 28.49 -10.27
N ALA A 204 -20.97 27.26 -10.04
CA ALA A 204 -19.55 26.95 -9.91
C ALA A 204 -19.03 26.34 -11.22
N VAL A 205 -17.96 26.93 -11.76
CA VAL A 205 -17.24 26.45 -12.95
C VAL A 205 -15.99 25.73 -12.47
N LEU A 206 -15.91 24.44 -12.74
CA LEU A 206 -14.83 23.54 -12.34
C LEU A 206 -14.08 23.04 -13.57
N GLU A 207 -12.83 22.60 -13.38
CA GLU A 207 -12.15 21.83 -14.41
C GLU A 207 -12.92 20.53 -14.74
N LEU A 208 -12.87 20.11 -16.00
CA LEU A 208 -13.59 18.91 -16.44
C LEU A 208 -12.71 17.66 -16.34
N ALA A 209 -13.14 16.69 -15.55
CA ALA A 209 -12.54 15.36 -15.55
C ALA A 209 -13.02 14.53 -16.76
N PRO A 210 -12.13 14.19 -17.73
CA PRO A 210 -12.53 13.56 -18.99
C PRO A 210 -13.12 12.14 -18.84
N LEU A 211 -12.81 11.43 -17.75
CA LEU A 211 -13.28 10.07 -17.51
C LEU A 211 -14.39 10.00 -16.45
N GLY A 212 -14.86 11.16 -15.95
CA GLY A 212 -15.89 11.28 -14.91
C GLY A 212 -15.47 10.65 -13.58
N SER A 213 -16.44 10.22 -12.76
CA SER A 213 -16.16 9.70 -11.42
C SER A 213 -15.66 8.26 -11.40
N LEU A 214 -14.93 7.89 -10.34
CA LEU A 214 -14.48 6.53 -10.09
C LEU A 214 -15.66 5.54 -10.01
N ASN A 215 -16.78 5.95 -9.42
CA ASN A 215 -18.03 5.17 -9.43
C ASN A 215 -18.50 4.87 -10.86
N MET A 216 -18.41 5.83 -11.79
CA MET A 216 -18.77 5.57 -13.18
C MET A 216 -17.83 4.55 -13.85
N ILE A 217 -16.55 4.55 -13.50
CA ILE A 217 -15.59 3.53 -13.97
C ILE A 217 -16.00 2.14 -13.48
N PHE A 218 -16.37 2.00 -12.20
CA PHE A 218 -16.86 0.74 -11.64
C PHE A 218 -18.16 0.27 -12.32
N ARG A 219 -19.16 1.16 -12.48
CA ARG A 219 -20.44 0.84 -13.14
C ARG A 219 -20.27 0.39 -14.59
N ARG A 220 -19.25 0.90 -15.30
CA ARG A 220 -18.91 0.48 -16.66
C ARG A 220 -18.19 -0.88 -16.72
N GLY A 221 -17.89 -1.49 -15.57
CA GLY A 221 -17.16 -2.76 -15.49
C GLY A 221 -15.72 -2.67 -15.99
N LYS A 222 -15.15 -1.46 -16.04
CA LYS A 222 -13.78 -1.28 -16.53
C LYS A 222 -12.79 -1.75 -15.47
N ARG A 223 -12.03 -2.79 -15.81
CA ARG A 223 -10.95 -3.33 -14.97
C ARG A 223 -9.84 -2.29 -14.81
N LEU A 224 -9.36 -2.14 -13.58
CA LEU A 224 -8.22 -1.28 -13.27
C LEU A 224 -7.00 -2.15 -12.99
N SER A 225 -5.85 -1.80 -13.55
CA SER A 225 -4.61 -2.48 -13.17
C SER A 225 -4.24 -2.10 -11.73
N ARG A 226 -3.52 -3.00 -11.04
CA ARG A 226 -3.05 -2.77 -9.68
C ARG A 226 -2.22 -1.48 -9.55
N GLY A 227 -1.43 -1.15 -10.57
CA GLY A 227 -0.67 0.11 -10.60
C GLY A 227 -1.58 1.35 -10.68
N ILE A 228 -2.66 1.32 -11.46
CA ILE A 228 -3.62 2.44 -11.50
C ILE A 228 -4.41 2.55 -10.20
N GLN A 229 -4.82 1.43 -9.60
CA GLN A 229 -5.44 1.44 -8.27
C GLN A 229 -4.51 2.05 -7.22
N HIS A 230 -3.23 1.68 -7.22
CA HIS A 230 -2.22 2.24 -6.32
C HIS A 230 -2.04 3.75 -6.53
N LEU A 231 -1.90 4.21 -7.77
CA LEU A 231 -1.78 5.63 -8.08
C LEU A 231 -3.03 6.41 -7.61
N ILE A 232 -4.24 5.94 -7.92
CA ILE A 232 -5.49 6.59 -7.46
C ILE A 232 -5.51 6.67 -5.93
N ALA A 233 -5.23 5.57 -5.22
CA ALA A 233 -5.16 5.55 -3.76
C ALA A 233 -4.17 6.58 -3.22
N MET A 234 -2.96 6.64 -3.77
CA MET A 234 -1.94 7.62 -3.42
C MET A 234 -2.42 9.06 -3.64
N GLN A 235 -3.02 9.36 -4.80
CA GLN A 235 -3.46 10.72 -5.10
C GLN A 235 -4.57 11.16 -4.15
N VAL A 236 -5.54 10.28 -3.86
CA VAL A 236 -6.64 10.60 -2.93
C VAL A 236 -6.10 10.81 -1.51
N ALA A 237 -5.18 9.95 -1.04
CA ALA A 237 -4.53 10.12 0.26
C ALA A 237 -3.73 11.44 0.34
N ASP A 238 -3.01 11.80 -0.73
CA ASP A 238 -2.27 13.07 -0.82
C ASP A 238 -3.19 14.29 -0.79
N GLY A 239 -4.33 14.22 -1.48
CA GLY A 239 -5.37 15.25 -1.43
C GLY A 239 -5.95 15.42 -0.03
N LEU A 240 -6.29 14.30 0.63
CA LEU A 240 -6.84 14.33 1.98
C LEU A 240 -5.83 14.85 3.02
N ARG A 241 -4.56 14.42 2.89
CA ARG A 241 -3.43 14.93 3.68
C ARG A 241 -3.28 16.44 3.54
N PHE A 242 -3.39 16.96 2.31
CA PHE A 242 -3.38 18.40 2.05
C PHE A 242 -4.55 19.13 2.74
N LEU A 243 -5.77 18.59 2.67
CA LEU A 243 -6.95 19.18 3.33
C LEU A 243 -6.80 19.19 4.85
N HIS A 244 -6.39 18.07 5.45
CA HIS A 244 -6.20 17.96 6.90
C HIS A 244 -5.10 18.91 7.40
N HIS A 245 -4.02 19.10 6.63
CA HIS A 245 -2.99 20.09 6.95
C HIS A 245 -3.53 21.54 6.93
N HIS A 246 -4.53 21.83 6.10
CA HIS A 246 -5.24 23.11 6.07
C HIS A 246 -6.42 23.16 7.06
N THR A 247 -6.48 22.23 8.01
CA THR A 247 -7.55 22.11 9.01
C THR A 247 -8.94 21.97 8.35
N ILE A 248 -9.05 21.28 7.23
CA ILE A 248 -10.33 21.02 6.54
C ILE A 248 -10.68 19.55 6.70
N VAL A 249 -11.89 19.27 7.19
CA VAL A 249 -12.48 17.92 7.18
C VAL A 249 -13.44 17.81 6.01
N TYR A 250 -13.29 16.75 5.22
CA TYR A 250 -13.97 16.61 3.94
C TYR A 250 -15.41 16.07 4.09
N ARG A 251 -15.62 15.09 4.98
CA ARG A 251 -16.89 14.53 5.47
C ARG A 251 -17.75 13.70 4.51
N ASP A 252 -17.42 13.60 3.23
CA ASP A 252 -18.23 12.81 2.28
C ASP A 252 -17.39 12.00 1.26
N LEU A 253 -16.27 11.41 1.72
CA LEU A 253 -15.34 10.71 0.84
C LEU A 253 -15.94 9.40 0.31
N LYS A 254 -16.16 9.34 -1.00
CA LYS A 254 -16.75 8.19 -1.69
C LYS A 254 -16.34 8.15 -3.17
N PRO A 255 -16.46 7.00 -3.87
CA PRO A 255 -16.10 6.90 -5.30
C PRO A 255 -16.85 7.86 -6.24
N HIS A 256 -17.98 8.43 -5.82
CA HIS A 256 -18.72 9.41 -6.63
C HIS A 256 -17.99 10.76 -6.70
N ASN A 257 -17.22 11.09 -5.66
CA ASN A 257 -16.55 12.38 -5.50
C ASN A 257 -15.04 12.30 -5.86
N ILE A 258 -14.59 11.15 -6.35
CA ILE A 258 -13.24 10.99 -6.92
C ILE A 258 -13.36 11.05 -8.44
N LEU A 259 -12.82 12.10 -9.03
CA LEU A 259 -12.85 12.33 -10.47
C LEU A 259 -11.58 11.83 -11.14
N ILE A 260 -11.74 11.09 -12.24
CA ILE A 260 -10.65 10.43 -12.96
C ILE A 260 -10.23 11.27 -14.16
N PHE A 261 -8.96 11.67 -14.16
CA PHE A 261 -8.33 12.45 -15.22
C PHE A 261 -7.58 11.57 -16.21
N SER A 262 -6.95 10.50 -15.73
CA SER A 262 -6.19 9.60 -16.58
C SER A 262 -6.09 8.21 -15.97
N LEU A 263 -6.13 7.20 -16.84
CA LEU A 263 -5.85 5.80 -16.49
C LEU A 263 -4.49 5.33 -17.05
N ALA A 264 -3.65 6.29 -17.47
CA ALA A 264 -2.27 6.01 -17.88
C ALA A 264 -1.34 6.07 -16.67
N ALA A 265 -0.49 5.06 -16.50
CA ALA A 265 0.42 4.96 -15.35
C ALA A 265 1.49 6.07 -15.31
N GLY A 266 1.86 6.64 -16.46
CA GLY A 266 2.82 7.75 -16.53
C GLY A 266 2.22 9.15 -16.35
N SER A 267 0.91 9.25 -16.06
CA SER A 267 0.25 10.54 -15.86
C SER A 267 0.55 11.09 -14.47
N LEU A 268 0.84 12.39 -14.35
CA LEU A 268 1.01 13.04 -13.05
C LEU A 268 -0.32 13.16 -12.28
N ILE A 269 -1.44 13.29 -12.99
CA ILE A 269 -2.77 13.49 -12.43
C ILE A 269 -3.69 12.40 -12.95
N ASN A 270 -4.01 11.44 -12.08
CA ASN A 270 -4.91 10.33 -12.35
C ASN A 270 -6.29 10.57 -11.72
N ALA A 271 -6.31 11.12 -10.50
CA ALA A 271 -7.51 11.32 -9.72
C ALA A 271 -7.46 12.60 -8.89
N LYS A 272 -8.61 13.29 -8.78
CA LYS A 272 -8.79 14.44 -7.91
C LYS A 272 -10.05 14.30 -7.06
N ILE A 273 -10.03 14.83 -5.84
CA ILE A 273 -11.17 14.95 -4.94
C ILE A 273 -12.01 16.16 -5.41
N SER A 274 -13.33 15.99 -5.51
CA SER A 274 -14.31 17.03 -5.87
C SER A 274 -15.46 17.12 -4.88
N ASP A 275 -16.42 18.02 -5.08
CA ASP A 275 -17.66 18.13 -4.28
C ASP A 275 -17.38 18.50 -2.80
N PHE A 276 -17.15 19.79 -2.57
CA PHE A 276 -16.78 20.36 -1.27
C PHE A 276 -17.96 20.87 -0.45
N GLY A 277 -19.21 20.69 -0.92
CA GLY A 277 -20.41 21.21 -0.24
C GLY A 277 -20.56 20.78 1.22
N SER A 278 -20.14 19.56 1.55
CA SER A 278 -20.14 19.04 2.93
C SER A 278 -18.84 19.33 3.69
N SER A 279 -17.80 19.87 3.07
CA SER A 279 -16.50 20.13 3.71
C SER A 279 -16.56 21.36 4.63
N ARG A 280 -15.81 21.34 5.72
CA ARG A 280 -15.77 22.42 6.73
C ARG A 280 -14.37 22.58 7.35
N TYR A 281 -14.06 23.77 7.85
CA TYR A 281 -12.89 23.95 8.71
C TYR A 281 -13.10 23.22 10.03
N ALA A 282 -12.11 22.44 10.45
CA ALA A 282 -12.06 21.81 11.76
C ALA A 282 -12.11 22.88 12.85
N THR A 283 -12.91 22.64 13.87
CA THR A 283 -12.93 23.47 15.09
C THR A 283 -12.32 22.67 16.25
N PRO A 284 -11.77 23.32 17.28
CA PRO A 284 -11.30 22.63 18.48
C PRO A 284 -12.38 21.79 19.16
N CYS A 285 -13.65 22.16 18.98
CA CYS A 285 -14.78 21.44 19.54
C CYS A 285 -15.13 20.19 18.72
N GLY A 286 -14.71 20.10 17.45
CA GLY A 286 -15.10 19.04 16.52
C GLY A 286 -16.47 19.28 15.86
N PHE A 287 -17.07 18.21 15.35
CA PHE A 287 -18.36 18.21 14.64
C PHE A 287 -19.34 17.24 15.28
N ILE A 288 -20.64 17.51 15.17
CA ILE A 288 -21.71 16.65 15.72
C ILE A 288 -22.66 16.20 14.59
N ALA A 289 -22.88 17.03 13.58
CA ALA A 289 -23.82 16.72 12.52
C ALA A 289 -23.42 15.42 11.77
N PRO A 290 -24.34 14.44 11.60
CA PRO A 290 -24.07 13.15 10.95
C PRO A 290 -24.01 13.28 9.42
N GLU A 291 -23.09 14.12 8.95
CA GLU A 291 -22.85 14.44 7.55
C GLU A 291 -22.22 13.27 6.78
N GLY A 292 -22.34 13.32 5.46
CA GLY A 292 -21.81 12.30 4.56
C GLY A 292 -22.83 11.23 4.14
N THR A 293 -22.38 10.31 3.29
CA THR A 293 -23.24 9.30 2.66
C THR A 293 -23.29 8.00 3.48
N PRO A 294 -24.49 7.44 3.78
CA PRO A 294 -24.60 6.13 4.43
C PRO A 294 -23.80 5.04 3.71
N GLY A 295 -23.15 4.17 4.47
CA GLY A 295 -22.21 3.15 3.98
C GLY A 295 -20.76 3.63 3.83
N TYR A 296 -20.48 4.92 4.03
CA TYR A 296 -19.11 5.47 4.08
C TYR A 296 -18.82 6.21 5.39
N ARG A 297 -19.83 6.44 6.23
CA ARG A 297 -19.68 7.15 7.50
C ARG A 297 -18.92 6.28 8.49
N ALA A 298 -18.05 6.92 9.25
CA ALA A 298 -17.40 6.30 10.39
C ALA A 298 -18.44 5.97 11.48
N PRO A 299 -18.21 4.95 12.33
CA PRO A 299 -19.17 4.55 13.36
C PRO A 299 -19.58 5.70 14.29
N GLU A 300 -18.64 6.59 14.66
CA GLU A 300 -18.91 7.77 15.48
C GLU A 300 -19.79 8.82 14.77
N VAL A 301 -19.64 8.99 13.45
CA VAL A 301 -20.48 9.89 12.66
C VAL A 301 -21.88 9.30 12.46
N ALA A 302 -21.95 8.00 12.22
CA ALA A 302 -23.21 7.30 11.96
C ALA A 302 -24.13 7.23 13.18
N ARG A 303 -23.58 7.26 14.41
CA ARG A 303 -24.37 7.38 15.65
C ARG A 303 -25.03 8.75 15.81
N GLY A 304 -24.37 9.81 15.34
CA GLY A 304 -24.92 11.17 15.29
C GLY A 304 -25.00 11.90 16.64
N ASP A 305 -24.50 11.30 17.72
CA ASP A 305 -24.47 11.85 19.09
C ASP A 305 -23.05 11.99 19.66
N VAL A 306 -22.03 11.69 18.86
CA VAL A 306 -20.61 11.75 19.26
C VAL A 306 -19.88 12.80 18.43
N VAL A 307 -19.03 13.56 19.12
CA VAL A 307 -18.12 14.51 18.48
C VAL A 307 -17.09 13.77 17.64
N TYR A 308 -16.90 14.19 16.39
CA TYR A 308 -15.89 13.62 15.49
C TYR A 308 -14.97 14.67 14.88
N ASN A 309 -13.88 14.19 14.26
CA ASN A 309 -12.81 14.99 13.68
C ASN A 309 -12.34 14.41 12.33
N GLU A 310 -11.15 14.78 11.86
CA GLU A 310 -10.58 14.33 10.59
C GLU A 310 -10.36 12.81 10.49
N LYS A 311 -10.36 12.08 11.61
CA LYS A 311 -10.29 10.60 11.61
C LYS A 311 -11.53 9.95 11.01
N ALA A 312 -12.65 10.66 10.91
CA ALA A 312 -13.82 10.20 10.16
C ALA A 312 -13.52 10.05 8.66
N ASP A 313 -12.76 10.99 8.08
CA ASP A 313 -12.36 10.92 6.67
C ASP A 313 -11.44 9.72 6.40
N ILE A 314 -10.61 9.34 7.38
CA ILE A 314 -9.72 8.17 7.28
C ILE A 314 -10.53 6.88 7.18
N PHE A 315 -11.62 6.77 7.95
CA PHE A 315 -12.53 5.64 7.83
C PHE A 315 -13.18 5.60 6.43
N SER A 316 -13.71 6.73 5.96
CA SER A 316 -14.28 6.83 4.62
C SER A 316 -13.25 6.50 3.52
N LEU A 317 -11.98 6.88 3.70
CA LEU A 317 -10.88 6.49 2.83
C LEU A 317 -10.65 4.98 2.86
N GLY A 318 -10.72 4.34 4.03
CA GLY A 318 -10.70 2.88 4.17
C GLY A 318 -11.75 2.18 3.32
N MET A 319 -12.99 2.66 3.38
CA MET A 319 -14.10 2.13 2.58
C MET A 319 -13.85 2.34 1.08
N LEU A 320 -13.34 3.51 0.71
CA LEU A 320 -12.99 3.82 -0.68
C LEU A 320 -11.87 2.93 -1.21
N LEU A 321 -10.81 2.71 -0.43
CA LEU A 321 -9.69 1.84 -0.84
C LEU A 321 -10.10 0.37 -0.92
N TYR A 322 -11.01 -0.08 -0.04
CA TYR A 322 -11.63 -1.39 -0.15
C TYR A 322 -12.33 -1.54 -1.50
N GLU A 323 -13.26 -0.63 -1.82
CA GLU A 323 -13.95 -0.65 -3.12
C GLU A 323 -13.00 -0.53 -4.31
N LEU A 324 -11.93 0.26 -4.19
CA LEU A 324 -10.93 0.39 -5.23
C LEU A 324 -10.21 -0.94 -5.50
N ALA A 325 -9.81 -1.65 -4.45
CA ALA A 325 -9.13 -2.95 -4.54
C ALA A 325 -10.06 -4.06 -5.06
N THR A 326 -11.35 -3.99 -4.76
CA THR A 326 -12.38 -4.97 -5.16
C THR A 326 -13.12 -4.60 -6.44
N GLU A 327 -12.74 -3.49 -7.08
CA GLU A 327 -13.32 -2.93 -8.31
C GLU A 327 -14.83 -2.60 -8.18
N GLY A 328 -15.18 -1.91 -7.09
CA GLY A 328 -16.50 -1.35 -6.83
C GLY A 328 -17.40 -2.22 -5.96
N LYS A 329 -16.85 -3.25 -5.30
CA LYS A 329 -17.62 -4.07 -4.35
C LYS A 329 -17.46 -3.50 -2.95
N GLN A 330 -18.58 -3.18 -2.32
CA GLN A 330 -18.60 -2.75 -0.93
C GLN A 330 -18.40 -3.94 0.01
N PRO A 331 -17.89 -3.72 1.24
CA PRO A 331 -17.90 -4.78 2.26
C PRO A 331 -19.34 -5.13 2.64
N PHE A 332 -19.61 -6.27 3.29
CA PHE A 332 -20.98 -6.69 3.63
C PHE A 332 -21.88 -6.85 2.39
N SER A 333 -21.38 -7.57 1.38
CA SER A 333 -22.08 -7.75 0.10
C SER A 333 -23.47 -8.42 0.20
N ASP A 334 -23.80 -8.98 1.36
CA ASP A 334 -25.11 -9.53 1.72
C ASP A 334 -26.16 -8.45 2.06
N LEU A 335 -25.73 -7.24 2.44
CA LEU A 335 -26.62 -6.12 2.78
C LEU A 335 -27.09 -5.40 1.52
N LYS A 336 -28.38 -5.04 1.47
CA LYS A 336 -29.00 -4.46 0.27
C LYS A 336 -29.15 -2.95 0.36
N PHE A 337 -29.32 -2.42 1.57
CA PHE A 337 -29.58 -1.00 1.79
C PHE A 337 -28.41 -0.35 2.52
N ARG A 338 -27.98 0.83 2.07
CA ARG A 338 -26.82 1.54 2.67
C ARG A 338 -26.99 1.88 4.14
N SER A 339 -28.21 2.04 4.64
CA SER A 339 -28.48 2.25 6.07
C SER A 339 -28.14 1.03 6.92
N GLU A 340 -28.29 -0.18 6.38
CA GLU A 340 -27.90 -1.42 7.07
C GLU A 340 -26.37 -1.52 7.25
N PHE A 341 -25.60 -0.84 6.38
CA PHE A 341 -24.15 -0.79 6.49
C PHE A 341 -23.72 0.05 7.67
N ASP A 342 -24.34 1.21 7.88
CA ASP A 342 -24.09 2.07 9.04
C ASP A 342 -24.34 1.26 10.32
N GLU A 343 -25.46 0.52 10.39
CA GLU A 343 -25.78 -0.35 11.53
C GLU A 343 -24.75 -1.49 11.72
N ALA A 344 -24.32 -2.14 10.63
CA ALA A 344 -23.31 -3.19 10.68
C ALA A 344 -21.97 -2.67 11.23
N VAL A 345 -21.54 -1.47 10.82
CA VAL A 345 -20.30 -0.85 11.29
C VAL A 345 -20.46 -0.41 12.76
N ILE A 346 -21.59 0.19 13.13
CA ILE A 346 -21.88 0.61 14.51
C ILE A 346 -21.84 -0.58 15.48
N THR A 347 -22.39 -1.73 15.06
CA THR A 347 -22.43 -2.97 15.84
C THR A 347 -21.10 -3.75 15.84
N GLY A 348 -20.09 -3.27 15.12
CA GLY A 348 -18.77 -3.89 15.08
C GLY A 348 -18.70 -5.16 14.24
N ARG A 349 -19.57 -5.30 13.23
CA ARG A 349 -19.52 -6.43 12.30
C ARG A 349 -18.17 -6.44 11.58
N PRO A 350 -17.46 -7.59 11.54
CA PRO A 350 -16.14 -7.66 10.91
C PRO A 350 -16.26 -7.48 9.39
N ILE A 351 -15.33 -6.69 8.84
CA ILE A 351 -15.25 -6.38 7.41
C ILE A 351 -14.66 -7.58 6.67
N ASP A 352 -15.32 -7.98 5.57
CA ASP A 352 -14.85 -9.07 4.72
C ASP A 352 -13.48 -8.74 4.13
N PRO A 353 -12.52 -9.69 4.07
CA PRO A 353 -11.26 -9.48 3.37
C PRO A 353 -11.46 -9.23 1.86
N ILE A 354 -10.63 -8.40 1.23
CA ILE A 354 -10.69 -8.06 -0.20
C ILE A 354 -10.67 -9.30 -1.11
N VAL A 355 -10.00 -10.37 -0.67
CA VAL A 355 -9.91 -11.64 -1.39
C VAL A 355 -11.26 -12.36 -1.50
N VAL A 356 -12.16 -12.18 -0.53
CA VAL A 356 -13.53 -12.74 -0.56
C VAL A 356 -14.32 -12.11 -1.72
N ALA A 357 -14.03 -10.85 -2.05
CA ALA A 357 -14.64 -10.15 -3.17
C ALA A 357 -14.10 -10.58 -4.56
N ASN A 358 -13.34 -11.68 -4.66
CA ASN A 358 -12.63 -12.14 -5.87
C ASN A 358 -11.56 -11.15 -6.38
N ALA A 359 -11.05 -10.26 -5.52
CA ALA A 359 -9.88 -9.45 -5.82
C ALA A 359 -8.61 -10.31 -5.77
N SER A 360 -7.59 -9.94 -6.54
CA SER A 360 -6.25 -10.53 -6.40
C SER A 360 -5.68 -10.18 -5.02
N PRO A 361 -4.93 -11.08 -4.36
CA PRO A 361 -4.34 -10.75 -3.06
C PRO A 361 -3.46 -9.49 -3.11
N TRP A 362 -3.57 -8.66 -2.08
CA TRP A 362 -2.79 -7.45 -1.89
C TRP A 362 -2.58 -7.21 -0.39
N PRO A 363 -1.53 -7.82 0.20
CA PRO A 363 -1.38 -7.89 1.66
C PRO A 363 -1.35 -6.52 2.32
N ASP A 364 -0.54 -5.60 1.78
CA ASP A 364 -0.37 -4.27 2.36
C ASP A 364 -1.60 -3.36 2.19
N MET A 365 -2.42 -3.59 1.15
CA MET A 365 -3.70 -2.90 0.99
C MET A 365 -4.73 -3.41 2.00
N GLN A 366 -4.82 -4.73 2.20
CA GLN A 366 -5.68 -5.30 3.24
C GLN A 366 -5.29 -4.79 4.62
N ASP A 367 -4.00 -4.81 4.96
CA ASP A 367 -3.47 -4.31 6.23
C ASP A 367 -3.80 -2.82 6.44
N LEU A 368 -3.66 -2.00 5.39
CA LEU A 368 -3.97 -0.57 5.46
C LEU A 368 -5.47 -0.33 5.63
N VAL A 369 -6.32 -1.05 4.89
CA VAL A 369 -7.78 -0.97 5.02
C VAL A 369 -8.22 -1.41 6.41
N ASP A 370 -7.70 -2.52 6.92
CA ASP A 370 -8.03 -3.01 8.27
C ASP A 370 -7.66 -1.96 9.35
N HIS A 371 -6.54 -1.25 9.18
CA HIS A 371 -6.11 -0.17 10.10
C HIS A 371 -7.01 1.08 10.02
N MET A 372 -7.41 1.48 8.82
CA MET A 372 -8.28 2.65 8.63
C MET A 372 -9.71 2.42 9.12
N LEU A 373 -10.16 1.16 9.14
CA LEU A 373 -11.54 0.78 9.50
C LEU A 373 -11.70 0.31 10.96
N VAL A 374 -10.70 0.59 11.81
CA VAL A 374 -10.80 0.42 13.26
C VAL A 374 -11.93 1.29 13.81
N SER A 375 -12.76 0.73 14.71
CA SER A 375 -13.89 1.45 15.29
C SER A 375 -13.45 2.70 16.08
N GLU A 376 -12.35 2.61 16.84
CA GLU A 376 -11.83 3.72 17.64
C GLU A 376 -11.08 4.75 16.76
N PRO A 377 -11.51 6.03 16.70
CA PRO A 377 -10.92 7.03 15.80
C PRO A 377 -9.45 7.33 16.08
N ASP A 378 -9.04 7.35 17.35
CA ASP A 378 -7.67 7.68 17.74
C ASP A 378 -6.65 6.59 17.33
N GLN A 379 -7.12 5.35 17.18
CA GLN A 379 -6.31 4.21 16.73
C GLN A 379 -6.16 4.14 15.21
N ARG A 380 -6.90 4.96 14.45
CA ARG A 380 -6.75 5.05 12.99
C ARG A 380 -5.49 5.86 12.62
N PRO A 381 -4.84 5.59 11.48
CA PRO A 381 -3.70 6.38 11.04
C PRO A 381 -4.12 7.82 10.66
N THR A 382 -3.18 8.74 10.62
CA THR A 382 -3.41 10.06 9.98
C THR A 382 -3.33 9.95 8.45
N ALA A 383 -3.88 10.93 7.73
CA ALA A 383 -3.76 10.96 6.26
C ALA A 383 -2.30 10.98 5.77
N ASP A 384 -1.40 11.60 6.54
CA ASP A 384 0.04 11.60 6.28
C ASP A 384 0.64 10.19 6.40
N GLN A 385 0.33 9.46 7.48
CA GLN A 385 0.76 8.08 7.66
C GLN A 385 0.22 7.15 6.56
N VAL A 386 -1.02 7.35 6.12
CA VAL A 386 -1.61 6.62 4.98
C VAL A 386 -0.82 6.90 3.70
N TYR A 387 -0.54 8.17 3.40
CA TYR A 387 0.23 8.56 2.22
C TYR A 387 1.66 8.00 2.23
N GLN A 388 2.34 8.03 3.39
CA GLN A 388 3.67 7.45 3.55
C GLN A 388 3.67 5.95 3.28
N ARG A 389 2.69 5.21 3.83
CA ARG A 389 2.55 3.77 3.57
C ARG A 389 2.28 3.45 2.10
N LEU A 390 1.45 4.24 1.43
CA LEU A 390 1.19 4.07 0.00
C LEU A 390 2.41 4.46 -0.85
N SER A 391 3.29 5.32 -0.36
CA SER A 391 4.53 5.74 -1.02
C SER A 391 5.70 4.79 -0.82
N ASP A 392 5.52 3.70 -0.08
CA ASP A 392 6.53 2.67 0.13
C ASP A 392 6.54 1.67 -1.04
N PRO A 393 7.68 1.40 -1.69
CA PRO A 393 7.75 0.46 -2.82
C PRO A 393 7.32 -0.97 -2.44
N GLU A 394 7.49 -1.41 -1.19
CA GLU A 394 7.00 -2.72 -0.76
C GLU A 394 5.47 -2.84 -0.88
N PHE A 395 4.73 -1.73 -0.73
CA PHE A 395 3.27 -1.71 -0.76
C PHE A 395 2.71 -2.28 -2.07
N ILE A 396 3.34 -1.93 -3.19
CA ILE A 396 2.94 -2.41 -4.52
C ILE A 396 3.68 -3.69 -4.92
N CYS A 397 4.93 -3.88 -4.48
CA CYS A 397 5.77 -4.99 -4.90
C CYS A 397 5.53 -6.30 -4.12
N LEU A 398 5.04 -6.25 -2.87
CA LEU A 398 4.60 -7.45 -2.16
C LEU A 398 3.27 -7.93 -2.75
N LYS A 399 3.32 -8.99 -3.57
CA LYS A 399 2.15 -9.51 -4.27
C LYS A 399 1.29 -10.40 -3.39
N GLN A 400 1.90 -11.29 -2.62
CA GLN A 400 1.20 -12.26 -1.77
C GLN A 400 2.04 -12.64 -0.54
N ASP A 401 1.36 -12.88 0.58
CA ASP A 401 1.88 -13.53 1.79
C ASP A 401 1.15 -14.87 1.98
N ILE A 402 1.90 -15.98 1.97
CA ILE A 402 1.31 -17.32 1.95
C ILE A 402 1.80 -18.09 3.17
N ALA A 403 0.92 -18.32 4.13
CA ALA A 403 1.17 -19.23 5.25
C ALA A 403 1.16 -20.69 4.75
N VAL A 404 2.23 -21.43 4.99
CA VAL A 404 2.44 -22.76 4.39
C VAL A 404 2.60 -23.91 5.40
N CYS A 405 3.07 -23.65 6.61
CA CYS A 405 3.25 -24.66 7.65
C CYS A 405 3.08 -24.02 9.04
N LYS A 406 2.36 -24.68 9.95
CA LYS A 406 2.14 -24.17 11.31
C LYS A 406 3.28 -24.61 12.24
N GLY A 407 3.77 -23.71 13.08
CA GLY A 407 4.84 -23.90 14.06
C GLY A 407 6.22 -24.13 13.46
N GLN A 408 6.38 -24.04 12.14
CA GLN A 408 7.61 -24.43 11.45
C GLN A 408 8.08 -23.33 10.49
N ALA A 409 9.39 -23.21 10.33
CA ALA A 409 9.97 -22.34 9.32
C ALA A 409 9.91 -23.00 7.94
N VAL A 410 9.86 -22.17 6.91
CA VAL A 410 10.19 -22.61 5.55
C VAL A 410 11.68 -22.88 5.46
N GLU A 411 12.08 -24.10 5.13
CA GLU A 411 13.49 -24.52 5.10
C GLU A 411 14.08 -24.47 3.69
N CYS A 412 13.32 -24.94 2.71
CA CYS A 412 13.74 -24.97 1.32
C CYS A 412 12.52 -24.88 0.39
N MET A 413 12.74 -24.40 -0.83
CA MET A 413 11.69 -24.28 -1.84
C MET A 413 12.21 -24.77 -3.19
N ALA A 414 11.28 -25.21 -4.05
CA ALA A 414 11.55 -25.50 -5.45
C ALA A 414 10.35 -25.16 -6.33
N THR A 415 10.60 -24.58 -7.51
CA THR A 415 9.54 -24.22 -8.47
C THR A 415 9.44 -25.25 -9.58
N ARG A 416 8.21 -25.64 -9.93
CA ARG A 416 7.92 -26.49 -11.08
C ARG A 416 7.00 -25.76 -12.05
N TYR A 417 7.33 -25.84 -13.33
CA TYR A 417 6.50 -25.36 -14.44
C TYR A 417 5.96 -26.55 -15.22
N PHE A 418 4.69 -26.51 -15.61
CA PHE A 418 4.06 -27.58 -16.37
C PHE A 418 2.87 -27.05 -17.16
N LEU A 419 2.44 -27.79 -18.18
CA LEU A 419 1.23 -27.51 -18.94
C LEU A 419 0.07 -28.31 -18.37
N ASP A 420 -1.03 -27.64 -18.01
CA ASP A 420 -2.28 -28.25 -17.62
C ASP A 420 -3.39 -27.82 -18.59
N HIS A 421 -3.94 -28.76 -19.35
CA HIS A 421 -4.89 -28.50 -20.43
C HIS A 421 -4.45 -27.36 -21.39
N GLY A 422 -3.15 -27.30 -21.70
CA GLY A 422 -2.56 -26.28 -22.58
C GLY A 422 -2.27 -24.93 -21.91
N VAL A 423 -2.57 -24.78 -20.62
CA VAL A 423 -2.27 -23.57 -19.83
C VAL A 423 -1.01 -23.81 -19.01
N SER A 424 -0.02 -22.93 -19.16
CA SER A 424 1.19 -22.96 -18.33
C SER A 424 0.86 -22.64 -16.88
N LYS A 425 1.23 -23.56 -15.98
CA LYS A 425 1.04 -23.46 -14.54
C LYS A 425 2.38 -23.52 -13.83
N MET A 426 2.39 -22.92 -12.65
CA MET A 426 3.56 -22.80 -11.81
C MET A 426 3.19 -23.12 -10.37
N GLU A 427 3.95 -24.04 -9.79
CA GLU A 427 3.79 -24.51 -8.42
C GLU A 427 5.09 -24.30 -7.65
N VAL A 428 4.93 -23.94 -6.37
CA VAL A 428 6.02 -23.87 -5.41
C VAL A 428 5.88 -25.01 -4.42
N TRP A 429 6.90 -25.85 -4.36
CA TRP A 429 7.05 -26.90 -3.37
C TRP A 429 7.90 -26.39 -2.22
N VAL A 430 7.45 -26.63 -0.99
CA VAL A 430 8.00 -26.04 0.22
C VAL A 430 8.27 -27.13 1.24
N GLY A 431 9.51 -27.22 1.70
CA GLY A 431 9.93 -28.14 2.74
C GLY A 431 9.98 -27.45 4.10
N SER A 432 9.51 -28.14 5.13
CA SER A 432 9.55 -27.70 6.52
C SER A 432 9.69 -28.88 7.47
N GLY A 433 10.14 -28.63 8.70
CA GLY A 433 10.24 -29.66 9.74
C GLY A 433 11.05 -29.22 10.96
N THR A 434 10.97 -30.00 12.03
CA THR A 434 11.66 -29.76 13.32
C THR A 434 12.87 -30.67 13.49
N SER A 435 13.90 -30.18 14.20
CA SER A 435 15.15 -30.92 14.46
C SER A 435 15.03 -32.07 15.45
N ASP A 436 13.97 -32.11 16.24
CA ASP A 436 13.84 -32.98 17.43
C ASP A 436 13.38 -34.40 17.07
N TRP A 437 13.95 -34.97 16.01
CA TRP A 437 13.80 -36.38 15.73
C TRP A 437 14.62 -37.17 16.76
N THR A 438 13.97 -37.55 17.86
CA THR A 438 14.50 -38.53 18.80
C THR A 438 13.60 -39.75 18.77
N ASP A 439 14.17 -40.94 18.57
CA ASP A 439 13.49 -42.24 18.63
C ASP A 439 12.96 -42.59 20.04
N LYS A 440 12.93 -41.64 20.98
CA LYS A 440 12.59 -41.86 22.38
C LYS A 440 11.13 -41.51 22.62
N LYS A 441 10.30 -42.56 22.78
CA LYS A 441 9.03 -42.49 23.50
C LYS A 441 9.29 -41.95 24.90
N ILE A 442 9.02 -40.68 25.15
CA ILE A 442 8.96 -40.13 26.50
C ILE A 442 7.49 -39.77 26.76
N ASN A 443 6.92 -40.37 27.81
CA ASN A 443 5.62 -40.04 28.43
C ASN A 443 4.32 -40.32 27.65
N ASN A 444 4.22 -41.38 26.83
CA ASN A 444 2.95 -41.85 26.22
C ASN A 444 2.13 -40.82 25.40
N GLU A 445 2.57 -39.57 25.30
CA GLU A 445 2.11 -38.59 24.33
C GLU A 445 2.93 -38.78 23.06
N LYS A 446 2.26 -39.10 21.95
CA LYS A 446 2.90 -39.11 20.64
C LYS A 446 3.36 -37.68 20.35
N SER A 447 4.64 -37.38 20.56
CA SER A 447 5.23 -36.17 19.99
C SER A 447 5.24 -36.34 18.46
N THR A 448 4.18 -35.88 17.80
CA THR A 448 4.05 -35.93 16.34
C THR A 448 4.93 -34.85 15.74
N HIS A 449 6.26 -35.04 15.80
CA HIS A 449 7.22 -34.21 15.10
C HIS A 449 7.21 -34.59 13.62
N THR A 450 6.43 -33.84 12.84
CA THR A 450 6.15 -34.12 11.44
C THR A 450 6.87 -33.14 10.55
N SER A 451 7.71 -33.64 9.64
CA SER A 451 8.15 -32.84 8.50
C SER A 451 6.97 -32.62 7.56
N GLN A 452 6.88 -31.46 6.93
CA GLN A 452 5.77 -31.14 6.03
C GLN A 452 6.31 -30.69 4.68
N LEU A 453 5.84 -31.37 3.63
CA LEU A 453 6.02 -30.98 2.24
C LEU A 453 4.73 -30.30 1.77
N SER A 454 4.79 -28.99 1.58
CA SER A 454 3.65 -28.18 1.11
C SER A 454 3.79 -27.85 -0.38
N ARG A 455 2.66 -27.74 -1.07
CA ARG A 455 2.53 -27.29 -2.45
C ARG A 455 1.62 -26.07 -2.51
N VAL A 456 2.07 -25.05 -3.21
CA VAL A 456 1.38 -23.78 -3.44
C VAL A 456 1.22 -23.56 -4.94
N ASP A 457 -0.02 -23.37 -5.39
CA ASP A 457 -0.35 -23.04 -6.79
C ASP A 457 -0.38 -21.51 -6.95
N LEU A 458 0.65 -20.94 -7.58
CA LEU A 458 0.73 -19.50 -7.86
C LEU A 458 0.14 -19.12 -9.22
N SER A 459 -0.29 -20.10 -10.02
CA SER A 459 -0.86 -19.85 -11.36
C SER A 459 -2.30 -19.33 -11.29
N SER A 460 -2.99 -19.58 -10.19
CA SER A 460 -4.40 -19.21 -10.05
C SER A 460 -4.55 -17.85 -9.35
N SER A 461 -5.33 -16.95 -9.94
CA SER A 461 -5.62 -15.64 -9.34
C SER A 461 -6.48 -15.70 -8.07
N LYS A 462 -7.02 -16.87 -7.73
CA LYS A 462 -7.73 -17.11 -6.48
C LYS A 462 -6.74 -17.69 -5.47
N PRO A 463 -6.72 -17.24 -4.21
CA PRO A 463 -5.92 -17.88 -3.18
C PRO A 463 -6.48 -19.29 -2.96
N LYS A 464 -5.86 -20.30 -3.58
CA LYS A 464 -6.01 -21.68 -3.16
C LYS A 464 -5.06 -21.86 -1.99
N GLY A 465 -5.58 -22.28 -0.84
CA GLY A 465 -4.74 -22.61 0.31
C GLY A 465 -3.63 -23.59 -0.07
N CYS A 466 -2.60 -23.69 0.78
CA CYS A 466 -1.54 -24.67 0.58
C CYS A 466 -2.08 -26.10 0.77
N LYS A 467 -1.57 -27.04 -0.02
CA LYS A 467 -1.81 -28.48 0.19
C LYS A 467 -0.54 -29.07 0.77
N GLY A 468 -0.62 -29.74 1.92
CA GLY A 468 0.53 -30.33 2.60
C GLY A 468 0.43 -31.85 2.69
N THR A 469 1.58 -32.51 2.57
CA THR A 469 1.77 -33.92 2.92
C THR A 469 2.71 -34.00 4.12
N ILE A 470 2.28 -34.70 5.17
CA ILE A 470 3.12 -35.00 6.32
C ILE A 470 4.06 -36.15 5.98
N LEU A 471 5.35 -35.94 6.22
CA LEU A 471 6.42 -36.92 6.08
C LEU A 471 6.78 -37.47 7.46
N GLN A 472 6.72 -38.80 7.61
CA GLN A 472 7.22 -39.51 8.79
C GLN A 472 8.74 -39.69 8.70
N ASP A 473 9.44 -38.57 8.66
CA ASP A 473 10.89 -38.51 8.58
C ASP A 473 11.42 -37.25 9.28
N GLY A 474 12.72 -37.22 9.52
CA GLY A 474 13.40 -36.03 10.03
C GLY A 474 13.25 -34.85 9.08
N ARG A 475 13.56 -33.65 9.60
CA ARG A 475 13.40 -32.37 8.93
C ARG A 475 13.80 -32.41 7.46
N ILE A 476 12.95 -31.84 6.60
CA ILE A 476 13.29 -31.60 5.19
C ILE A 476 14.33 -30.48 5.13
N ILE A 477 15.44 -30.74 4.44
CA ILE A 477 16.56 -29.80 4.32
C ILE A 477 16.70 -29.29 2.88
N SER A 478 16.40 -30.13 1.89
CA SER A 478 16.59 -29.79 0.48
C SER A 478 15.48 -30.37 -0.40
N ILE A 479 15.13 -29.64 -1.46
CA ILE A 479 14.18 -30.06 -2.48
C ILE A 479 14.79 -29.78 -3.85
N ALA A 480 14.62 -30.69 -4.79
CA ALA A 480 14.94 -30.47 -6.20
C ALA A 480 13.81 -30.95 -7.11
N VAL A 481 13.57 -30.22 -8.19
CA VAL A 481 12.68 -30.64 -9.28
C VAL A 481 13.52 -31.32 -10.36
N VAL A 482 13.09 -32.50 -10.80
CA VAL A 482 13.76 -33.29 -11.84
C VAL A 482 12.82 -33.47 -13.02
N GLY A 483 13.09 -32.72 -14.08
CA GLY A 483 12.20 -32.62 -15.24
C GLY A 483 10.79 -32.17 -14.86
N GLU A 484 9.79 -32.66 -15.59
CA GLU A 484 8.38 -32.37 -15.29
C GLU A 484 7.77 -33.36 -14.29
N ASN A 485 8.43 -34.45 -13.95
CA ASN A 485 7.76 -35.60 -13.33
C ASN A 485 8.05 -35.79 -11.85
N PHE A 486 9.26 -35.46 -11.38
CA PHE A 486 9.69 -35.82 -10.04
C PHE A 486 10.05 -34.63 -9.16
N ILE A 487 9.64 -34.73 -7.89
CA ILE A 487 10.11 -33.88 -6.80
C ILE A 487 10.92 -34.75 -5.85
N LEU A 488 12.18 -34.37 -5.65
CA LEU A 488 13.08 -35.03 -4.73
C LEU A 488 13.14 -34.26 -3.42
N VAL A 489 13.07 -34.98 -2.31
CA VAL A 489 13.08 -34.38 -0.96
C VAL A 489 14.17 -35.05 -0.12
N GLY A 490 15.21 -34.29 0.19
CA GLY A 490 16.31 -34.71 1.06
C GLY A 490 16.05 -34.34 2.51
N THR A 491 16.30 -35.30 3.43
CA THR A 491 15.96 -35.18 4.85
C THR A 491 17.19 -35.27 5.75
N GLN A 492 17.02 -34.82 7.00
CA GLN A 492 18.02 -34.91 8.07
C GLN A 492 18.45 -36.36 8.38
N THR A 493 17.61 -37.36 8.11
CA THR A 493 17.97 -38.76 8.38
C THR A 493 18.82 -39.39 7.27
N GLY A 494 19.10 -38.67 6.19
CA GLY A 494 19.83 -39.19 5.03
C GLY A 494 18.97 -39.94 4.02
N ARG A 495 17.63 -39.87 4.15
CA ARG A 495 16.71 -40.40 3.14
C ARG A 495 16.42 -39.38 2.05
N LEU A 496 16.34 -39.88 0.82
CA LEU A 496 15.92 -39.13 -0.36
C LEU A 496 14.56 -39.68 -0.83
N TRP A 497 13.50 -38.91 -0.62
CA TRP A 497 12.14 -39.26 -0.99
C TRP A 497 11.86 -38.83 -2.42
N VAL A 498 11.21 -39.70 -3.20
CA VAL A 498 10.83 -39.46 -4.59
C VAL A 498 9.31 -39.35 -4.70
N TYR A 499 8.84 -38.18 -5.13
CA TYR A 499 7.44 -37.90 -5.40
C TYR A 499 7.18 -37.79 -6.89
N ASP A 500 6.18 -38.52 -7.38
CA ASP A 500 5.72 -38.43 -8.77
C ASP A 500 4.55 -37.46 -8.81
N VAL A 501 4.78 -36.32 -9.45
CA VAL A 501 3.78 -35.25 -9.51
C VAL A 501 2.64 -35.60 -10.46
N ALA A 502 2.90 -36.39 -11.50
CA ALA A 502 1.85 -36.83 -12.43
C ALA A 502 0.84 -37.74 -11.74
N LYS A 503 1.30 -38.59 -10.81
CA LYS A 503 0.43 -39.45 -10.00
C LYS A 503 -0.12 -38.78 -8.74
N SER A 504 0.42 -37.61 -8.37
CA SER A 504 0.14 -36.96 -7.08
C SER A 504 0.36 -37.87 -5.87
N GLU A 505 1.28 -38.83 -6.00
CA GLU A 505 1.54 -39.87 -5.01
C GLU A 505 3.03 -39.94 -4.66
N PHE A 506 3.27 -40.37 -3.43
CA PHE A 506 4.60 -40.81 -3.02
C PHE A 506 4.95 -42.09 -3.78
N VAL A 507 6.14 -42.14 -4.39
CA VAL A 507 6.58 -43.33 -5.13
C VAL A 507 7.33 -44.28 -4.21
N HIS A 508 8.47 -43.83 -3.68
CA HIS A 508 9.35 -44.58 -2.79
C HIS A 508 10.44 -43.66 -2.23
N ALA A 509 11.23 -44.19 -1.29
CA ALA A 509 12.46 -43.56 -0.82
C ALA A 509 13.66 -44.34 -1.36
N MET A 510 14.70 -43.63 -1.79
CA MET A 510 15.97 -44.24 -2.21
C MET A 510 16.66 -44.90 -1.02
N SER A 511 17.71 -45.69 -1.31
CA SER A 511 18.58 -46.26 -0.29
C SER A 511 19.09 -45.16 0.65
N LYS A 512 19.00 -45.42 1.96
CA LYS A 512 19.38 -44.45 2.99
C LYS A 512 20.88 -44.14 2.88
N LEU A 513 21.23 -42.86 2.75
CA LEU A 513 22.60 -42.40 2.74
C LEU A 513 23.18 -42.40 4.17
N LYS A 514 24.50 -42.34 4.27
CA LYS A 514 25.21 -42.44 5.56
C LYS A 514 24.91 -41.30 6.53
N ASP A 515 24.52 -40.14 6.00
CA ASP A 515 24.25 -38.93 6.78
C ASP A 515 23.23 -38.02 6.05
N ALA A 516 22.86 -36.90 6.65
CA ALA A 516 21.85 -35.96 6.16
C ALA A 516 22.11 -35.46 4.74
N VAL A 517 21.04 -35.33 3.95
CA VAL A 517 21.08 -34.74 2.61
C VAL A 517 20.91 -33.22 2.72
N LEU A 518 22.00 -32.48 2.57
CA LEU A 518 22.03 -31.04 2.85
C LEU A 518 21.65 -30.17 1.65
N CYS A 519 21.97 -30.61 0.44
CA CYS A 519 21.67 -29.89 -0.79
C CYS A 519 21.43 -30.86 -1.95
N LEU A 520 20.57 -30.45 -2.86
CA LEU A 520 20.24 -31.17 -4.08
C LEU A 520 20.36 -30.22 -5.27
N LEU A 521 20.99 -30.70 -6.35
CA LEU A 521 21.09 -29.95 -7.59
C LEU A 521 20.85 -30.88 -8.79
N HIS A 522 19.81 -30.59 -9.55
CA HIS A 522 19.57 -31.21 -10.85
C HIS A 522 20.35 -30.46 -11.94
N VAL A 523 21.12 -31.20 -12.74
CA VAL A 523 21.89 -30.66 -13.85
C VAL A 523 21.42 -31.29 -15.15
N GLU A 524 20.51 -30.60 -15.83
CA GLU A 524 19.88 -31.04 -17.09
C GLU A 524 20.90 -31.38 -18.19
N SER A 525 22.01 -30.65 -18.27
CA SER A 525 22.99 -30.88 -19.35
C SER A 525 23.70 -32.24 -19.31
N VAL A 526 23.58 -32.98 -18.20
CA VAL A 526 24.15 -34.32 -18.02
C VAL A 526 23.14 -35.32 -17.47
N ASP A 527 21.85 -34.95 -17.38
CA ASP A 527 20.76 -35.77 -16.84
C ASP A 527 21.11 -36.45 -15.50
N ARG A 528 21.70 -35.67 -14.59
CA ARG A 528 22.12 -36.16 -13.27
C ARG A 528 21.64 -35.25 -12.15
N VAL A 529 21.39 -35.88 -11.01
CA VAL A 529 21.14 -35.20 -9.73
C VAL A 529 22.31 -35.44 -8.80
N PHE A 530 22.78 -34.36 -8.21
CA PHE A 530 23.85 -34.35 -7.23
C PHE A 530 23.28 -34.08 -5.84
N ALA A 531 23.63 -34.92 -4.87
CA ALA A 531 23.23 -34.79 -3.48
C ALA A 531 24.46 -34.62 -2.59
N GLY A 532 24.59 -33.45 -1.99
CA GLY A 532 25.65 -33.16 -1.01
C GLY A 532 25.26 -33.67 0.37
N ILE A 533 26.16 -34.43 0.99
CA ILE A 533 25.91 -35.13 2.26
C ILE A 533 26.70 -34.47 3.40
N ALA A 534 26.15 -34.51 4.62
CA ALA A 534 26.78 -33.94 5.81
C ALA A 534 28.13 -34.56 6.20
N ASN A 535 28.41 -35.79 5.77
CA ASN A 535 29.70 -36.46 5.96
C ASN A 535 30.74 -36.11 4.87
N GLY A 536 30.46 -35.16 3.97
CA GLY A 536 31.40 -34.74 2.93
C GLY A 536 31.38 -35.57 1.64
N GLN A 537 30.45 -36.52 1.53
CA GLN A 537 30.30 -37.33 0.32
C GLN A 537 29.31 -36.73 -0.67
N LEU A 538 29.55 -36.96 -1.96
CA LEU A 538 28.67 -36.52 -3.04
C LEU A 538 28.00 -37.74 -3.68
N ALA A 539 26.71 -37.91 -3.46
CA ALA A 539 25.93 -38.94 -4.14
C ALA A 539 25.47 -38.44 -5.52
N VAL A 540 25.57 -39.31 -6.52
CA VAL A 540 25.22 -39.01 -7.91
C VAL A 540 24.17 -39.99 -8.39
N TYR A 541 23.07 -39.46 -8.91
CA TYR A 541 21.96 -40.23 -9.43
C TYR A 541 21.72 -39.91 -10.90
N SER A 542 21.39 -40.92 -11.69
CA SER A 542 20.80 -40.73 -13.02
C SER A 542 19.28 -40.54 -12.90
N ILE A 543 18.65 -39.90 -13.89
CA ILE A 543 17.19 -39.71 -13.85
C ILE A 543 16.42 -41.04 -13.85
N ASP A 544 16.94 -42.07 -14.54
CA ASP A 544 16.32 -43.39 -14.62
C ASP A 544 16.30 -44.14 -13.27
N GLU A 545 17.26 -43.87 -12.41
CA GLU A 545 17.36 -44.47 -11.07
C GLU A 545 16.19 -44.06 -10.15
N PHE A 546 15.55 -42.93 -10.40
CA PHE A 546 14.35 -42.52 -9.66
C PHE A 546 13.08 -43.26 -10.12
N ARG A 547 13.12 -43.94 -11.26
CA ARG A 547 12.07 -44.87 -11.68
C ARG A 547 12.41 -46.29 -11.24
N ASN A 548 13.68 -46.66 -11.38
CA ASN A 548 14.21 -47.99 -11.10
C ASN A 548 15.39 -47.88 -10.13
N PRO A 549 15.14 -47.96 -8.81
CA PRO A 549 16.17 -47.76 -7.80
C PRO A 549 17.36 -48.71 -7.99
N PRO A 550 18.61 -48.20 -7.98
CA PRO A 550 19.79 -49.03 -8.15
C PRO A 550 20.04 -49.86 -6.89
N LYS A 551 20.75 -50.99 -7.04
CA LYS A 551 21.21 -51.79 -5.89
C LYS A 551 22.21 -51.05 -5.01
N ALA A 552 23.02 -50.17 -5.60
CA ALA A 552 24.01 -49.35 -4.92
C ALA A 552 24.07 -47.95 -5.56
N THR A 553 24.11 -46.92 -4.71
CA THR A 553 24.23 -45.53 -5.14
C THR A 553 25.68 -45.21 -5.47
N LYS A 554 25.92 -44.48 -6.57
CA LYS A 554 27.25 -43.96 -6.88
C LYS A 554 27.60 -42.83 -5.92
N ILE A 555 28.66 -43.04 -5.12
CA ILE A 555 29.17 -42.06 -4.16
C ILE A 555 30.57 -41.64 -4.60
N ILE A 556 30.80 -40.33 -4.70
CA ILE A 556 32.11 -39.73 -4.92
C ILE A 556 32.63 -39.28 -3.56
N ASP A 557 33.79 -39.80 -3.16
CA ASP A 557 34.49 -39.38 -1.96
C ASP A 557 35.45 -38.23 -2.29
N ILE A 558 35.20 -37.06 -1.71
CA ILE A 558 35.99 -35.84 -1.94
C ILE A 558 37.15 -35.74 -0.93
N SER A 559 37.09 -36.50 0.17
CA SER A 559 38.01 -36.36 1.31
C SER A 559 39.49 -36.54 0.92
N GLY A 560 39.78 -37.45 -0.02
CA GLY A 560 41.13 -37.74 -0.49
C GLY A 560 41.79 -36.64 -1.32
N SER A 561 41.04 -35.66 -1.84
CA SER A 561 41.57 -34.65 -2.77
C SER A 561 41.81 -33.27 -2.14
N VAL A 562 41.25 -33.00 -0.96
CA VAL A 562 41.25 -31.66 -0.35
C VAL A 562 41.70 -31.71 1.13
N CYS A 563 42.20 -32.87 1.60
CA CYS A 563 42.61 -33.09 3.00
C CYS A 563 41.52 -32.70 4.03
N CYS A 564 40.25 -32.80 3.64
CA CYS A 564 39.10 -32.48 4.47
C CYS A 564 38.33 -33.76 4.78
N HIS A 565 38.77 -34.50 5.78
CA HIS A 565 38.01 -35.64 6.28
C HIS A 565 36.74 -35.14 6.99
N ASP A 566 35.59 -35.72 6.64
CA ASP A 566 34.30 -35.54 7.32
C ASP A 566 33.74 -34.11 7.36
N LEU A 567 34.12 -33.22 6.44
CA LEU A 567 33.52 -31.88 6.33
C LEU A 567 32.29 -31.88 5.41
N PRO A 568 31.16 -31.23 5.80
CA PRO A 568 29.90 -31.32 5.07
C PRO A 568 29.93 -30.64 3.70
N ILE A 569 29.18 -31.21 2.74
CA ILE A 569 28.82 -30.54 1.49
C ILE A 569 27.52 -29.75 1.70
N MET A 570 27.63 -28.45 1.96
CA MET A 570 26.50 -27.61 2.35
C MET A 570 25.72 -27.04 1.15
N CYS A 571 26.39 -26.78 0.03
CA CYS A 571 25.78 -26.18 -1.14
C CYS A 571 26.47 -26.61 -2.44
N LEU A 572 25.71 -26.58 -3.53
CA LEU A 572 26.14 -26.89 -4.88
C LEU A 572 25.78 -25.73 -5.82
N ALA A 573 26.64 -25.44 -6.79
CA ALA A 573 26.37 -24.44 -7.83
C ALA A 573 26.88 -24.91 -9.20
N LEU A 574 26.24 -24.44 -10.26
CA LEU A 574 26.57 -24.81 -11.64
C LEU A 574 27.14 -23.63 -12.42
N MET A 575 28.34 -23.80 -12.96
CA MET A 575 28.88 -22.93 -14.01
C MET A 575 28.41 -23.45 -15.37
N LYS A 576 27.26 -22.94 -15.85
CA LYS A 576 26.61 -23.41 -17.08
C LYS A 576 27.53 -23.37 -18.31
N GLN A 577 28.27 -22.28 -18.50
CA GLN A 577 29.10 -22.07 -19.70
C GLN A 577 30.27 -23.04 -19.82
N SER A 578 30.94 -23.36 -18.70
CA SER A 578 32.10 -24.27 -18.69
C SER A 578 31.75 -25.71 -18.28
N LYS A 579 30.46 -25.99 -18.04
CA LYS A 579 29.97 -27.27 -17.51
C LYS A 579 30.76 -27.73 -16.27
N LYS A 580 30.95 -26.82 -15.31
CA LYS A 580 31.63 -27.13 -14.04
C LYS A 580 30.66 -27.12 -12.88
N LEU A 581 30.79 -28.10 -11.99
CA LEU A 581 30.05 -28.18 -10.74
C LEU A 581 30.94 -27.67 -9.61
N LEU A 582 30.43 -26.73 -8.82
CA LEU A 582 31.10 -26.19 -7.63
C LEU A 582 30.45 -26.78 -6.39
N CYS A 583 31.26 -27.34 -5.52
CA CYS A 583 30.85 -27.93 -4.26
C CYS A 583 31.46 -27.15 -3.10
N GLY A 584 30.63 -26.63 -2.20
CA GLY A 584 31.09 -26.04 -0.95
C GLY A 584 31.32 -27.14 0.09
N VAL A 585 32.58 -27.58 0.25
CA VAL A 585 32.97 -28.68 1.13
C VAL A 585 33.72 -28.10 2.32
N GLY A 586 33.08 -28.06 3.48
CA GLY A 586 33.66 -27.41 4.66
C GLY A 586 33.96 -25.94 4.39
N HIS A 587 35.24 -25.55 4.53
CA HIS A 587 35.74 -24.19 4.25
C HIS A 587 36.33 -24.03 2.84
N ASN A 588 36.18 -25.04 1.96
CA ASN A 588 36.72 -25.02 0.60
C ASN A 588 35.61 -25.02 -0.45
N VAL A 589 35.91 -24.44 -1.61
CA VAL A 589 35.14 -24.65 -2.83
C VAL A 589 35.93 -25.60 -3.73
N VAL A 590 35.29 -26.70 -4.12
CA VAL A 590 35.87 -27.74 -4.97
C VAL A 590 35.17 -27.74 -6.33
N VAL A 591 35.94 -27.77 -7.40
CA VAL A 591 35.43 -27.68 -8.77
C VAL A 591 35.56 -29.03 -9.47
N PHE A 592 34.47 -29.48 -10.08
CA PHE A 592 34.40 -30.72 -10.85
C PHE A 592 34.05 -30.41 -12.30
N GLN A 593 34.73 -31.09 -13.24
CA GLN A 593 34.37 -31.06 -14.66
C GLN A 593 33.25 -32.08 -14.92
N LEU A 594 32.08 -31.58 -15.35
CA LEU A 594 30.96 -32.44 -15.71
C LEU A 594 31.23 -33.16 -17.04
N GLY A 595 30.87 -34.44 -17.10
CA GLY A 595 31.07 -35.31 -18.27
C GLY A 595 32.23 -36.28 -18.16
N SER A 596 33.11 -36.13 -17.16
CA SER A 596 34.12 -37.15 -16.86
C SER A 596 33.48 -38.36 -16.12
N PRO A 597 33.85 -39.62 -16.44
CA PRO A 597 33.27 -40.80 -15.79
C PRO A 597 33.46 -40.82 -14.27
N ASP A 598 34.65 -40.42 -13.84
CA ASP A 598 35.09 -40.50 -12.44
C ASP A 598 34.82 -39.22 -11.64
N MET A 599 34.50 -38.10 -12.32
CA MET A 599 34.28 -36.80 -11.69
C MET A 599 35.36 -36.46 -10.65
N LEU A 600 36.62 -36.51 -11.08
CA LEU A 600 37.74 -36.10 -10.24
C LEU A 600 37.74 -34.58 -10.05
N PRO A 601 38.18 -34.08 -8.87
CA PRO A 601 38.35 -32.65 -8.64
C PRO A 601 39.36 -32.04 -9.61
N GLU A 602 38.97 -30.95 -10.28
CA GLU A 602 39.82 -30.20 -11.20
C GLU A 602 40.68 -29.17 -10.44
N SER A 603 40.07 -28.49 -9.45
CA SER A 603 40.74 -27.47 -8.63
C SER A 603 39.96 -27.22 -7.35
N HIS A 604 40.60 -26.58 -6.37
CA HIS A 604 39.97 -26.15 -5.13
C HIS A 604 40.64 -24.89 -4.58
N TRP A 605 39.90 -24.12 -3.77
CA TRP A 605 40.45 -23.03 -2.97
C TRP A 605 39.71 -22.89 -1.64
N SER A 606 40.36 -22.29 -0.65
CA SER A 606 39.76 -22.00 0.66
C SER A 606 39.08 -20.63 0.65
N VAL A 607 37.90 -20.54 1.27
CA VAL A 607 37.21 -19.26 1.52
C VAL A 607 37.56 -18.66 2.88
N ALA A 608 38.21 -19.44 3.74
CA ALA A 608 38.62 -19.00 5.06
C ALA A 608 39.70 -17.91 4.96
N SER A 609 39.76 -17.02 5.95
CA SER A 609 40.84 -16.03 6.01
C SER A 609 42.15 -16.68 6.45
N GLU A 610 43.28 -16.10 6.07
CA GLU A 610 44.59 -16.56 6.54
C GLU A 610 44.73 -16.50 8.07
N ALA A 611 43.99 -15.59 8.72
CA ALA A 611 43.96 -15.45 10.18
C ALA A 611 43.09 -16.52 10.88
N GLU A 612 42.10 -17.09 10.21
CA GLU A 612 41.19 -18.11 10.76
C GLU A 612 40.93 -19.24 9.74
N PRO A 613 41.95 -20.06 9.39
CA PRO A 613 41.92 -20.97 8.24
C PRO A 613 40.91 -22.12 8.31
N HIS A 614 40.29 -22.35 9.49
CA HIS A 614 39.31 -23.42 9.71
C HIS A 614 37.92 -22.92 10.10
N LYS A 615 37.67 -21.60 10.01
CA LYS A 615 36.40 -21.01 10.43
C LYS A 615 35.53 -20.66 9.23
N GLY A 616 34.26 -21.04 9.32
CA GLY A 616 33.23 -20.71 8.34
C GLY A 616 33.03 -21.81 7.29
N LEU A 617 31.96 -22.58 7.45
CA LEU A 617 31.52 -23.54 6.43
C LEU A 617 30.91 -22.76 5.26
N VAL A 618 31.35 -23.01 4.02
CA VAL A 618 30.74 -22.45 2.81
C VAL A 618 29.26 -22.81 2.82
N SER A 619 28.37 -21.83 2.88
CA SER A 619 26.93 -22.08 2.98
C SER A 619 26.16 -21.71 1.72
N ASN A 620 26.68 -20.77 0.92
CA ASN A 620 26.09 -20.38 -0.35
C ASN A 620 27.20 -20.20 -1.39
N ILE A 621 26.93 -20.64 -2.62
CA ILE A 621 27.73 -20.37 -3.81
C ILE A 621 26.79 -19.90 -4.91
N ILE A 622 27.10 -18.77 -5.54
CA ILE A 622 26.39 -18.29 -6.73
C ILE A 622 27.41 -17.98 -7.80
N VAL A 623 27.10 -18.36 -9.03
CA VAL A 623 27.91 -18.01 -10.20
C VAL A 623 27.14 -17.00 -11.02
N ASP A 624 27.76 -15.86 -11.31
CA ASP A 624 27.23 -14.88 -12.27
C ASP A 624 28.31 -14.48 -13.30
N LYS A 625 27.99 -13.49 -14.12
CA LYS A 625 28.93 -12.96 -15.13
C LYS A 625 30.10 -12.17 -14.53
N HIS A 626 30.02 -11.76 -13.26
CA HIS A 626 31.03 -10.96 -12.57
C HIS A 626 32.00 -11.82 -11.76
N GLY A 627 31.60 -13.03 -11.36
CA GLY A 627 32.45 -13.97 -10.65
C GLY A 627 31.68 -15.06 -9.92
N ILE A 628 32.33 -15.62 -8.91
CA ILE A 628 31.76 -16.60 -7.99
C ILE A 628 31.55 -15.89 -6.65
N TRP A 629 30.32 -15.85 -6.16
CA TRP A 629 29.95 -15.25 -4.89
C TRP A 629 29.82 -16.35 -3.83
N THR A 630 30.45 -16.17 -2.67
CA THR A 630 30.38 -17.12 -1.56
C THR A 630 30.02 -16.44 -0.25
N SER A 631 29.35 -17.16 0.63
CA SER A 631 29.21 -16.80 2.05
C SER A 631 29.46 -18.00 2.95
N THR A 632 29.79 -17.73 4.19
CA THR A 632 30.06 -18.75 5.20
C THR A 632 29.02 -18.74 6.32
N LYS A 633 28.71 -19.93 6.84
CA LYS A 633 27.71 -20.14 7.89
C LYS A 633 28.05 -19.32 9.13
N GLY A 634 27.13 -18.43 9.51
CA GLY A 634 27.27 -17.58 10.70
C GLY A 634 28.04 -16.27 10.47
N SER A 635 28.49 -16.00 9.25
CA SER A 635 29.21 -14.78 8.88
C SER A 635 28.28 -13.76 8.23
N ALA A 636 28.54 -12.47 8.45
CA ALA A 636 27.92 -11.35 7.71
C ALA A 636 28.67 -11.00 6.41
N ARG A 637 29.71 -11.77 6.06
CA ARG A 637 30.63 -11.49 4.94
C ARG A 637 30.23 -12.26 3.69
N ILE A 638 30.20 -11.56 2.57
CA ILE A 638 30.04 -12.11 1.22
C ILE A 638 31.33 -11.84 0.46
N GLN A 639 31.89 -12.86 -0.17
CA GLN A 639 33.13 -12.78 -0.94
C GLN A 639 32.84 -12.96 -2.43
N LEU A 640 33.44 -12.13 -3.27
CA LEU A 640 33.41 -12.25 -4.73
C LEU A 640 34.78 -12.72 -5.22
N TRP A 641 34.80 -13.82 -5.96
CA TRP A 641 35.99 -14.48 -6.47
C TRP A 641 36.04 -14.40 -8.00
N ASN A 642 37.25 -14.29 -8.55
CA ASN A 642 37.45 -14.38 -9.99
C ASN A 642 37.29 -15.83 -10.46
N THR A 643 36.43 -16.02 -11.46
CA THR A 643 36.11 -17.33 -12.03
C THR A 643 37.31 -18.10 -12.59
N LYS A 644 38.32 -17.40 -13.14
CA LYS A 644 39.49 -18.02 -13.77
C LYS A 644 40.67 -18.15 -12.81
N SER A 645 41.01 -17.07 -12.11
CA SER A 645 42.19 -17.05 -11.23
C SER A 645 41.94 -17.59 -9.83
N GLN A 646 40.67 -17.77 -9.44
CA GLN A 646 40.26 -18.21 -8.10
C GLN A 646 40.77 -17.29 -6.97
N LYS A 647 41.12 -16.04 -7.32
CA LYS A 647 41.54 -15.01 -6.37
C LYS A 647 40.36 -14.17 -5.91
N LEU A 648 40.39 -13.79 -4.64
CA LEU A 648 39.41 -12.88 -4.04
C LEU A 648 39.48 -11.51 -4.76
N ARG A 649 38.32 -11.04 -5.21
CA ARG A 649 38.17 -9.77 -5.94
C ARG A 649 37.56 -8.67 -5.06
N ALA A 650 36.54 -9.00 -4.27
CA ALA A 650 35.87 -8.05 -3.40
C ALA A 650 35.23 -8.75 -2.20
N VAL A 651 34.94 -7.98 -1.16
CA VAL A 651 34.20 -8.44 0.03
C VAL A 651 33.12 -7.42 0.36
N VAL A 652 31.91 -7.91 0.65
CA VAL A 652 30.79 -7.12 1.13
C VAL A 652 30.49 -7.57 2.57
N ASN A 653 30.52 -6.64 3.52
CA ASN A 653 30.20 -6.90 4.92
C ASN A 653 28.80 -6.36 5.19
N CYS A 654 27.83 -7.24 5.45
CA CYS A 654 26.42 -6.87 5.62
C CYS A 654 26.15 -6.10 6.92
N ASP A 655 26.97 -6.29 7.95
CA ASP A 655 26.87 -5.61 9.24
C ASP A 655 27.35 -4.14 9.21
N SER A 656 28.21 -3.79 8.24
CA SER A 656 28.67 -2.42 8.03
C SER A 656 27.81 -1.63 7.03
N LEU A 657 26.76 -2.23 6.46
CA LEU A 657 25.90 -1.52 5.52
C LEU A 657 25.01 -0.51 6.27
N PRO A 658 24.68 0.65 5.66
CA PRO A 658 23.82 1.65 6.27
C PRO A 658 22.36 1.17 6.25
N ILE A 659 22.04 0.30 7.20
CA ILE A 659 20.69 -0.18 7.44
C ILE A 659 20.01 0.83 8.39
N SER A 660 18.73 1.14 8.13
CA SER A 660 17.95 2.13 8.92
C SER A 660 18.06 1.89 10.43
N GLU A 661 18.12 2.97 11.22
CA GLU A 661 18.20 2.96 12.69
C GLU A 661 17.07 2.17 13.37
N THR A 662 15.97 1.91 12.66
CA THR A 662 14.84 1.10 13.11
C THR A 662 15.14 -0.39 13.27
N PHE A 663 16.30 -0.87 12.81
CA PHE A 663 16.63 -2.29 12.84
C PHE A 663 17.74 -2.59 13.86
N GLU A 664 17.52 -3.60 14.73
CA GLU A 664 18.56 -4.07 15.66
C GLU A 664 19.76 -4.63 14.86
N ASN A 665 20.82 -3.82 14.78
CA ASN A 665 22.03 -4.15 14.05
C ASN A 665 22.95 -5.09 14.87
N SER A 666 22.42 -6.28 15.22
CA SER A 666 23.22 -7.32 15.84
C SER A 666 23.99 -8.12 14.79
N THR A 667 25.25 -8.45 15.06
CA THR A 667 26.07 -9.33 14.20
C THR A 667 25.40 -10.68 13.93
N ARG A 668 24.58 -11.16 14.87
CA ARG A 668 23.80 -12.40 14.73
C ARG A 668 22.59 -12.24 13.79
N GLY A 669 22.01 -11.05 13.73
CA GLY A 669 20.93 -10.68 12.80
C GLY A 669 21.42 -10.54 11.36
N MET A 670 22.58 -9.90 11.16
CA MET A 670 23.13 -9.61 9.82
C MET A 670 23.92 -10.76 9.18
N ARG A 671 24.00 -11.92 9.83
CA ARG A 671 24.58 -13.12 9.22
C ARG A 671 23.85 -13.47 7.92
N VAL A 672 24.61 -13.84 6.90
CA VAL A 672 24.06 -14.26 5.61
C VAL A 672 23.51 -15.67 5.75
N VAL A 673 22.28 -15.87 5.28
CA VAL A 673 21.57 -17.16 5.35
C VAL A 673 21.38 -17.72 3.96
N SER A 674 20.74 -16.96 3.08
CA SER A 674 20.48 -17.32 1.70
C SER A 674 20.93 -16.22 0.76
N MET A 675 21.36 -16.59 -0.44
CA MET A 675 21.72 -15.62 -1.47
C MET A 675 21.08 -16.01 -2.80
N LEU A 676 20.79 -15.02 -3.65
CA LEU A 676 20.35 -15.23 -5.02
C LEU A 676 20.71 -14.00 -5.87
N ILE A 677 21.13 -14.20 -7.13
CA ILE A 677 21.36 -13.10 -8.07
C ILE A 677 20.28 -13.11 -9.13
N HIS A 678 19.65 -11.95 -9.34
CA HIS A 678 18.70 -11.73 -10.41
C HIS A 678 18.84 -10.30 -10.94
N ASN A 679 18.93 -10.12 -12.27
CA ASN A 679 19.04 -8.82 -12.93
C ASN A 679 20.18 -7.90 -12.41
N ASN A 680 21.35 -8.45 -12.09
CA ASN A 680 22.50 -7.74 -11.49
C ASN A 680 22.26 -7.21 -10.07
N ILE A 681 21.24 -7.74 -9.39
CA ILE A 681 20.96 -7.47 -7.99
C ILE A 681 21.22 -8.76 -7.22
N LEU A 682 22.05 -8.68 -6.20
CA LEU A 682 22.27 -9.72 -5.22
C LEU A 682 21.24 -9.55 -4.09
N TRP A 683 20.32 -10.50 -4.02
CA TRP A 683 19.33 -10.65 -2.97
C TRP A 683 19.94 -11.46 -1.83
N VAL A 684 20.01 -10.87 -0.64
CA VAL A 684 20.64 -11.49 0.53
C VAL A 684 19.61 -11.64 1.64
N GLY A 685 19.27 -12.88 1.98
CA GLY A 685 18.46 -13.20 3.15
C GLY A 685 19.34 -13.28 4.40
N THR A 686 18.96 -12.53 5.43
CA THR A 686 19.74 -12.42 6.68
C THR A 686 19.14 -13.26 7.81
N GLY A 687 19.89 -13.45 8.89
CA GLY A 687 19.46 -14.18 10.08
C GLY A 687 18.35 -13.51 10.87
N GLY A 688 18.23 -12.18 10.78
CA GLY A 688 17.22 -11.36 11.44
C GLY A 688 15.89 -11.24 10.70
N GLY A 689 15.78 -11.79 9.49
CA GLY A 689 14.56 -11.68 8.67
C GLY A 689 14.53 -10.50 7.70
N HIS A 690 15.69 -9.86 7.50
CA HIS A 690 15.87 -8.83 6.49
C HIS A 690 16.28 -9.44 5.15
N ILE A 691 15.88 -8.76 4.07
CA ILE A 691 16.37 -9.00 2.71
C ILE A 691 17.11 -7.76 2.26
N LEU A 692 18.39 -7.90 1.94
CA LEU A 692 19.24 -6.82 1.42
C LEU A 692 19.33 -6.93 -0.10
N LEU A 693 19.13 -5.83 -0.81
CA LEU A 693 19.35 -5.73 -2.24
C LEU A 693 20.67 -5.00 -2.49
N ILE A 694 21.64 -5.69 -3.11
CA ILE A 694 22.99 -5.17 -3.33
C ILE A 694 23.28 -5.16 -4.82
N ASP A 695 23.75 -4.05 -5.37
CA ASP A 695 24.16 -3.99 -6.79
C ASP A 695 25.44 -4.82 -7.00
N THR A 696 25.44 -5.74 -7.96
CA THR A 696 26.57 -6.66 -8.18
C THR A 696 27.79 -5.97 -8.80
N ARG A 697 27.67 -4.74 -9.29
CA ARG A 697 28.75 -3.97 -9.93
C ARG A 697 29.44 -3.05 -8.93
N SER A 698 28.68 -2.27 -8.16
CA SER A 698 29.19 -1.33 -7.16
C SER A 698 29.35 -1.94 -5.78
N SER A 699 28.71 -3.08 -5.50
CA SER A 699 28.62 -3.67 -4.15
C SER A 699 27.96 -2.75 -3.11
N SER A 700 27.16 -1.77 -3.56
CA SER A 700 26.43 -0.86 -2.68
C SER A 700 25.06 -1.42 -2.33
N LEU A 701 24.60 -1.16 -1.11
CA LEU A 701 23.23 -1.42 -0.69
C LEU A 701 22.27 -0.51 -1.48
N LEU A 702 21.25 -1.11 -2.09
CA LEU A 702 20.19 -0.43 -2.82
C LEU A 702 18.95 -0.24 -1.95
N MET A 703 18.57 -1.29 -1.22
CA MET A 703 17.33 -1.34 -0.43
C MET A 703 17.42 -2.43 0.63
N THR A 704 16.74 -2.22 1.76
CA THR A 704 16.52 -3.23 2.80
C THR A 704 15.03 -3.44 2.99
N MET A 705 14.58 -4.71 2.99
CA MET A 705 13.21 -5.10 3.30
C MET A 705 13.17 -5.94 4.58
N SER A 706 12.11 -5.83 5.36
CA SER A 706 12.00 -6.58 6.63
C SER A 706 10.56 -7.06 6.87
N ARG A 707 10.20 -8.16 6.22
CA ARG A 707 8.86 -8.77 6.32
C ARG A 707 8.81 -10.16 6.91
N HIS A 708 9.97 -10.77 7.16
CA HIS A 708 10.07 -12.01 7.93
C HIS A 708 10.42 -11.68 9.38
N LYS A 709 9.83 -12.40 10.34
CA LYS A 709 10.17 -12.23 11.77
C LYS A 709 11.50 -12.87 12.15
N THR A 710 11.98 -13.78 11.32
CA THR A 710 13.18 -14.58 11.57
C THR A 710 13.93 -14.81 10.26
N ALA A 711 15.06 -15.52 10.34
CA ALA A 711 15.93 -15.82 9.21
C ALA A 711 15.21 -16.14 7.90
N VAL A 712 15.58 -15.41 6.85
CA VAL A 712 15.16 -15.71 5.46
C VAL A 712 16.02 -16.86 4.97
N ARG A 713 15.46 -18.07 4.94
CA ARG A 713 16.21 -19.32 4.72
C ARG A 713 16.36 -19.69 3.26
N CYS A 714 15.45 -19.21 2.42
CA CYS A 714 15.45 -19.53 1.01
C CYS A 714 14.98 -18.34 0.19
N LEU A 715 15.64 -18.17 -0.96
CA LEU A 715 15.32 -17.21 -1.99
C LEU A 715 15.24 -17.93 -3.32
N MET A 716 14.28 -17.57 -4.16
CA MET A 716 14.06 -18.25 -5.44
C MET A 716 13.42 -17.30 -6.45
N THR A 717 13.89 -17.33 -7.69
CA THR A 717 13.24 -16.62 -8.79
C THR A 717 12.14 -17.47 -9.40
N ALA A 718 11.03 -16.85 -9.79
CA ALA A 718 10.00 -17.48 -10.60
C ALA A 718 9.44 -16.54 -11.68
N GLU A 719 8.73 -17.11 -12.65
CA GLU A 719 7.99 -16.37 -13.68
C GLU A 719 6.50 -16.64 -13.53
N LEU A 720 5.72 -15.59 -13.32
CA LEU A 720 4.26 -15.66 -13.21
C LEU A 720 3.59 -15.10 -14.46
N LEU A 721 2.64 -15.85 -15.00
CA LEU A 721 1.74 -15.36 -16.04
C LEU A 721 0.63 -14.51 -15.42
N GLN A 722 0.53 -13.26 -15.84
CA GLN A 722 -0.56 -12.37 -15.48
C GLN A 722 -1.82 -12.63 -16.31
N LYS A 723 -2.96 -12.11 -15.81
CA LYS A 723 -4.26 -12.19 -16.49
C LYS A 723 -4.27 -11.54 -17.89
N ASP A 724 -3.40 -10.57 -18.13
CA ASP A 724 -3.24 -9.88 -19.42
C ASP A 724 -2.28 -10.62 -20.38
N GLY A 725 -1.79 -11.80 -19.99
CA GLY A 725 -0.86 -12.61 -20.77
C GLY A 725 0.61 -12.23 -20.60
N LYS A 726 0.94 -11.19 -19.82
CA LYS A 726 2.34 -10.81 -19.57
C LYS A 726 3.00 -11.73 -18.55
N GLN A 727 4.24 -12.12 -18.79
CA GLN A 727 5.07 -12.76 -17.78
C GLN A 727 5.74 -11.70 -16.91
N ILE A 728 5.62 -11.86 -15.59
CA ILE A 728 6.35 -11.07 -14.61
C ILE A 728 7.29 -11.98 -13.85
N SER A 729 8.54 -11.55 -13.74
CA SER A 729 9.50 -12.21 -12.86
C SER A 729 9.24 -11.80 -11.41
N VAL A 730 9.15 -12.79 -10.54
CA VAL A 730 8.95 -12.63 -9.11
C VAL A 730 10.09 -13.24 -8.31
N MET A 731 10.30 -12.71 -7.12
CA MET A 731 11.20 -13.23 -6.12
C MET A 731 10.38 -13.85 -4.99
N LEU A 732 10.66 -15.11 -4.68
CA LEU A 732 10.07 -15.83 -3.56
C LEU A 732 11.06 -15.81 -2.40
N SER A 733 10.57 -15.52 -1.20
CA SER A 733 11.35 -15.60 0.04
C SER A 733 10.62 -16.44 1.07
N GLY A 734 11.34 -17.35 1.72
CA GLY A 734 10.78 -18.22 2.75
C GLY A 734 11.44 -18.00 4.12
N GLY A 735 10.60 -17.94 5.16
CA GLY A 735 11.03 -17.74 6.54
C GLY A 735 9.93 -18.12 7.54
N LEU A 736 10.19 -17.91 8.83
CA LEU A 736 9.16 -18.05 9.87
C LEU A 736 8.63 -16.67 10.27
N GLY A 737 7.30 -16.58 10.28
CA GLY A 737 6.52 -15.42 10.67
C GLY A 737 6.51 -14.31 9.62
N PHE A 738 5.43 -13.55 9.62
CA PHE A 738 5.25 -12.36 8.78
C PHE A 738 5.12 -11.11 9.66
N VAL A 739 5.73 -10.01 9.23
CA VAL A 739 5.62 -8.70 9.88
C VAL A 739 4.58 -7.87 9.12
N PRO A 740 3.35 -7.73 9.63
CA PRO A 740 2.38 -6.77 9.09
C PRO A 740 2.83 -5.34 9.41
N ARG A 741 2.34 -4.35 8.63
CA ARG A 741 2.66 -2.93 8.87
C ARG A 741 1.83 -2.34 10.00
N TRP A 742 0.63 -2.86 10.19
CA TRP A 742 -0.22 -2.54 11.32
C TRP A 742 -0.71 -3.82 12.00
N SER A 743 -0.65 -3.82 13.33
CA SER A 743 -1.12 -4.91 14.16
C SER A 743 -2.46 -4.55 14.81
N SER A 744 -3.57 -5.07 14.28
CA SER A 744 -4.69 -5.45 15.15
C SER A 744 -4.35 -6.77 15.86
N SER A 745 -5.18 -7.17 16.83
CA SER A 745 -5.14 -8.41 17.64
C SER A 745 -4.85 -9.76 16.92
N ARG A 746 -4.60 -9.77 15.61
CA ARG A 746 -4.02 -10.88 14.81
C ARG A 746 -2.55 -11.21 15.14
N GLU A 747 -1.93 -10.56 16.13
CA GLU A 747 -0.57 -10.88 16.58
C GLU A 747 -0.35 -12.37 16.88
N CYS A 748 -1.39 -13.06 17.36
CA CYS A 748 -1.28 -14.44 17.82
C CYS A 748 -1.08 -15.45 16.67
N SER A 749 -1.61 -15.21 15.47
CA SER A 749 -1.49 -16.18 14.36
C SER A 749 -0.27 -15.94 13.47
N SER A 750 0.19 -14.71 13.28
CA SER A 750 1.28 -14.40 12.33
C SER A 750 2.67 -14.89 12.76
N ARG A 751 2.85 -15.24 14.05
CA ARG A 751 4.11 -15.80 14.58
C ARG A 751 4.21 -17.32 14.38
N ASP A 752 3.07 -17.97 14.19
CA ASP A 752 2.94 -19.42 14.25
C ASP A 752 3.05 -20.08 12.88
N PHE A 753 3.41 -19.38 11.81
CA PHE A 753 3.50 -20.02 10.49
C PHE A 753 4.80 -19.71 9.77
N GLY A 754 5.27 -20.68 9.00
CA GLY A 754 6.20 -20.46 7.91
C GLY A 754 5.49 -19.73 6.79
N TYR A 755 6.14 -18.70 6.25
CA TYR A 755 5.59 -17.87 5.18
C TYR A 755 6.45 -17.95 3.94
N VAL A 756 5.78 -18.02 2.79
CA VAL A 756 6.35 -17.70 1.48
C VAL A 756 5.81 -16.33 1.06
N LEU A 757 6.71 -15.37 0.90
CA LEU A 757 6.37 -14.05 0.40
C LEU A 757 6.74 -13.95 -1.07
N VAL A 758 5.80 -13.44 -1.88
CA VAL A 758 5.93 -13.28 -3.32
C VAL A 758 6.15 -11.80 -3.63
N TRP A 759 7.34 -11.47 -4.11
CA TRP A 759 7.77 -10.11 -4.43
C TRP A 759 7.88 -9.91 -5.95
N GLU A 760 7.56 -8.74 -6.45
CA GLU A 760 7.96 -8.37 -7.82
C GLU A 760 9.47 -8.15 -7.90
N SER A 761 10.13 -8.78 -8.89
CA SER A 761 11.60 -8.75 -8.95
C SER A 761 12.18 -7.36 -9.30
N GLY A 762 11.33 -6.47 -9.83
CA GLY A 762 11.66 -5.10 -10.21
C GLY A 762 11.57 -4.04 -9.11
N ILE A 763 11.47 -4.42 -7.82
CA ILE A 763 11.20 -3.49 -6.72
C ILE A 763 12.15 -2.28 -6.64
N GLN A 764 13.44 -2.44 -6.97
CA GLN A 764 14.38 -1.32 -7.03
C GLN A 764 13.94 -0.26 -8.05
N LYS A 765 13.57 -0.69 -9.27
CA LYS A 765 13.12 0.23 -10.32
C LYS A 765 11.81 0.91 -9.94
N GLU A 766 10.93 0.19 -9.26
CA GLU A 766 9.68 0.76 -8.75
C GLU A 766 9.95 1.82 -7.68
N SER A 767 10.92 1.58 -6.79
CA SER A 767 11.35 2.58 -5.79
C SER A 767 11.88 3.86 -6.43
N GLU A 768 12.72 3.74 -7.46
CA GLU A 768 13.25 4.89 -8.20
C GLU A 768 12.13 5.64 -8.93
N HIS A 769 11.23 4.90 -9.59
CA HIS A 769 10.09 5.46 -10.30
C HIS A 769 9.14 6.21 -9.36
N LEU A 770 8.83 5.64 -8.19
CA LEU A 770 7.95 6.23 -7.20
C LEU A 770 8.56 7.48 -6.57
N HIS A 771 9.88 7.47 -6.30
CA HIS A 771 10.60 8.63 -5.81
C HIS A 771 10.55 9.79 -6.82
N GLU A 772 10.88 9.52 -8.09
CA GLU A 772 10.84 10.52 -9.16
C GLU A 772 9.41 11.02 -9.41
N TYR A 773 8.43 10.12 -9.37
CA TYR A 773 7.02 10.47 -9.49
C TYR A 773 6.56 11.44 -8.41
N ASN A 774 6.86 11.15 -7.14
CA ASN A 774 6.52 12.01 -6.01
C ASN A 774 7.23 13.36 -6.11
N LYS A 775 8.50 13.38 -6.50
CA LYS A 775 9.27 14.62 -6.72
C LYS A 775 8.62 15.51 -7.80
N ARG A 776 8.29 14.95 -8.97
CA ARG A 776 7.64 15.70 -10.06
C ARG A 776 6.28 16.26 -9.65
N ARG A 777 5.53 15.55 -8.81
CA ARG A 777 4.27 16.03 -8.25
C ARG A 777 4.46 17.18 -7.25
N GLN A 778 5.48 17.10 -6.40
CA GLN A 778 5.83 18.19 -5.49
C GLN A 778 6.26 19.44 -6.27
N GLU A 779 7.08 19.28 -7.31
CA GLU A 779 7.47 20.37 -8.21
C GLU A 779 6.24 20.98 -8.92
N TRP A 780 5.30 20.14 -9.38
CA TRP A 780 4.03 20.63 -9.92
C TRP A 780 3.31 21.49 -8.88
N HIS A 781 3.18 21.01 -7.65
CA HIS A 781 2.51 21.76 -6.59
C HIS A 781 3.22 23.09 -6.35
N LEU A 782 4.53 23.12 -6.14
CA LEU A 782 5.29 24.36 -5.92
C LEU A 782 5.14 25.38 -7.07
N ASN A 783 5.23 24.93 -8.32
CA ASN A 783 5.10 25.80 -9.50
C ASN A 783 3.68 26.35 -9.70
N HIS A 784 2.67 25.70 -9.12
CA HIS A 784 1.28 26.13 -9.20
C HIS A 784 0.80 26.76 -7.88
N ASN A 785 1.55 26.66 -6.79
CA ASN A 785 1.21 27.26 -5.50
C ASN A 785 1.93 28.59 -5.22
N THR A 786 2.84 29.03 -6.11
CA THR A 786 3.32 30.41 -6.12
C THR A 786 2.19 31.34 -6.58
N LEU A 787 1.48 31.88 -5.59
CA LEU A 787 0.60 33.03 -5.71
C LEU A 787 0.87 34.00 -4.57
#